data_AF-A0A668AM47-F1
#
_entry.id   AF-A0A668AM47-F1
#
_cell.length_a   1.000
_cell.length_b   1.000
_cell.length_c   1.000
_cell.angle_alpha   90.00
_cell.angle_beta   90.00
_cell.angle_gamma   90.00
#
_symmetry.space_group_name_H-M   'P 1'
#
loop_
_entity.id
_entity.type
_entity.pdbx_description
1 polymer ?
#
loop_
_entity_poly.entity_id
_entity_poly.type
_entity_poly.pdbx_seq_one_letter_code
_entity_poly.pdbx_strand_id
1 'polypeptide(L)'
;MKITLVKLCIGMIDAGKAYNTANKQFVNGIRELAQQSTKDEVIESSLTKFAESLQEMINYHTYVTINLCPFSSSVRDLRRFKEAKKQFDKVSEEKEAALTKNAQAPRNKQHEVEEATNILTATRKCFRHIVLDYVLQINVLQSKRRSEILKSMLSFMYAHLTFFHQGYDLFSELQPLMKQLGGQLDQLVVDAAKEKRDMEQKHSTIQQKDFSNDDTKLEYNVDADNGIAMEGYLFKRASNAFKTWNRRWFSIQNNQLVYQKKFKDNPTVVVEDLRLCTVKHCEDIERRFCFEVVSPTKSCMMQADSEKLRQAWIRAVQNSIATAFREKGDDAEKLDRKSSTSTGSLDSGGEPKERSLKGESALQRVLAIPGNACCCDCGQPDPRWASINLGITLCIQCSGIHRSLGVHFSKVRSLTLDTWEPELLKLMCELGNGVINQIYEARREELGARKPQPGDPRHEIEGYIKAKYVDRRFVRRPSDEELRTKVVCLSKQEKRLSSSSEHLPPRPPPPTPKLRPGSNVSGQSEAAEPPPMPMPATLPPPSPFKETVFYEPKEYSPGLQLYWASYARSLPDMAEALAHGAEVNWVNTEDDKRTPLIMAVQGGSLVTCEFLLQNAANVNQQDAQGRGPLHHATILGHTGQVCLFLKRGANQNAADIEEKTPLSMAVEAANADIVTLLRLAKMNEEMREAEGPYSQSGDETYQDIFQDFTQMASNDPDKLNRYQHYDPQRP
;
A
#
# COMPACT_ATOMS: atom_id res chain seq x y z
N MET A 1 58.31 -19.40 33.52
CA MET A 1 57.12 -18.55 33.80
C MET A 1 55.92 -19.49 33.91
N LYS A 2 55.10 -19.43 34.97
CA LYS A 2 53.90 -20.30 35.05
C LYS A 2 52.98 -19.95 33.87
N ILE A 3 52.47 -20.96 33.16
CA ILE A 3 51.51 -20.83 32.03
C ILE A 3 50.30 -19.95 32.41
N THR A 4 49.99 -19.89 33.72
CA THR A 4 48.95 -19.06 34.33
C THR A 4 49.09 -17.56 34.02
N LEU A 5 50.29 -16.98 34.08
CA LEU A 5 50.44 -15.52 33.88
C LEU A 5 50.12 -15.10 32.45
N VAL A 6 50.54 -15.91 31.46
CA VAL A 6 50.23 -15.65 30.04
C VAL A 6 48.72 -15.67 29.80
N LYS A 7 48.00 -16.63 30.40
CA LYS A 7 46.54 -16.71 30.30
C LYS A 7 45.85 -15.48 30.89
N LEU A 8 46.33 -15.00 32.04
CA LEU A 8 45.79 -13.79 32.67
C LEU A 8 46.07 -12.53 31.82
N CYS A 9 47.26 -12.40 31.23
CA CYS A 9 47.58 -11.30 30.33
C CYS A 9 46.68 -11.28 29.08
N ILE A 10 46.42 -12.45 28.48
CA ILE A 10 45.48 -12.56 27.33
C ILE A 10 44.08 -12.13 27.75
N GLY A 11 43.58 -12.61 28.90
CA GLY A 11 42.28 -12.19 29.43
C GLY A 11 42.19 -10.68 29.66
N MET A 12 43.26 -10.05 30.14
CA MET A 12 43.31 -8.60 30.34
C MET A 12 43.31 -7.82 29.02
N ILE A 13 43.99 -8.33 27.99
CA ILE A 13 43.96 -7.73 26.64
C ILE A 13 42.55 -7.80 26.04
N ASP A 14 41.90 -8.96 26.15
CA ASP A 14 40.57 -9.15 25.59
C ASP A 14 39.51 -8.31 26.32
N ALA A 15 39.61 -8.22 27.65
CA ALA A 15 38.78 -7.30 28.45
C ALA A 15 39.03 -5.83 28.08
N GLY A 16 40.29 -5.42 27.91
CA GLY A 16 40.65 -4.06 27.49
C GLY A 16 40.10 -3.70 26.11
N LYS A 17 40.12 -4.65 25.15
CA LYS A 17 39.49 -4.47 23.83
C LYS A 17 37.98 -4.31 23.94
N ALA A 18 37.31 -5.16 24.71
CA ALA A 18 35.87 -5.07 24.91
C ALA A 18 35.48 -3.72 25.54
N TYR A 19 36.22 -3.27 26.55
CA TYR A 19 36.05 -1.96 27.17
C TYR A 19 36.22 -0.81 26.16
N ASN A 20 37.25 -0.85 25.32
CA ASN A 20 37.46 0.18 24.28
C ASN A 20 36.33 0.19 23.25
N THR A 21 35.83 -0.97 22.84
CA THR A 21 34.70 -1.06 21.91
C THR A 21 33.43 -0.44 22.51
N ALA A 22 33.11 -0.77 23.76
CA ALA A 22 31.95 -0.22 24.45
C ALA A 22 32.05 1.32 24.60
N ASN A 23 33.22 1.84 24.98
CA ASN A 23 33.43 3.28 25.08
C ASN A 23 33.33 3.99 23.73
N LYS A 24 33.80 3.39 22.63
CA LYS A 24 33.62 3.97 21.28
C LYS A 24 32.15 4.08 20.90
N GLN A 25 31.35 3.06 21.20
CA GLN A 25 29.90 3.10 20.97
C GLN A 25 29.24 4.21 21.80
N PHE A 26 29.62 4.36 23.06
CA PHE A 26 29.11 5.44 23.92
C PHE A 26 29.46 6.84 23.38
N VAL A 27 30.72 7.06 22.99
CA VAL A 27 31.18 8.33 22.40
C VAL A 27 30.45 8.66 21.09
N ASN A 28 30.17 7.65 20.26
CA ASN A 28 29.38 7.84 19.05
C ASN A 28 27.94 8.27 19.37
N GLY A 29 27.32 7.69 20.39
CA GLY A 29 26.00 8.11 20.86
C GLY A 29 25.98 9.57 21.36
N ILE A 30 27.04 10.02 22.03
CA ILE A 30 27.19 11.44 22.42
C ILE A 30 27.26 12.34 21.17
N ARG A 31 28.00 11.92 20.14
CA ARG A 31 28.13 12.68 18.88
C ARG A 31 26.80 12.77 18.12
N GLU A 32 26.03 11.69 18.09
CA GLU A 32 24.69 11.68 17.49
C GLU A 32 23.73 12.61 18.24
N LEU A 33 23.79 12.62 19.58
CA LEU A 33 22.99 13.54 20.39
C LEU A 33 23.35 15.00 20.09
N ALA A 34 24.64 15.32 19.98
CA ALA A 34 25.09 16.66 19.60
C ALA A 34 24.51 17.10 18.24
N GLN A 35 24.49 16.20 17.24
CA GLN A 35 23.95 16.48 15.91
C GLN A 35 22.42 16.69 15.89
N GLN A 36 21.68 16.06 16.80
CA GLN A 36 20.24 16.29 16.92
C GLN A 36 19.91 17.62 17.61
N SER A 37 20.86 18.16 18.38
CA SER A 37 20.74 19.38 19.17
C SER A 37 21.26 20.64 18.45
N THR A 38 21.37 20.65 17.12
CA THR A 38 21.89 21.79 16.31
C THR A 38 21.14 23.12 16.46
N LYS A 39 20.01 23.13 17.18
CA LYS A 39 19.27 24.36 17.54
C LYS A 39 19.79 25.01 18.83
N ASP A 40 20.58 24.29 19.61
CA ASP A 40 21.17 24.75 20.87
C ASP A 40 22.69 24.65 20.80
N GLU A 41 23.32 25.80 20.52
CA GLU A 41 24.76 25.94 20.33
C GLU A 41 25.56 25.52 21.58
N VAL A 42 25.00 25.69 22.77
CA VAL A 42 25.67 25.33 24.03
C VAL A 42 25.71 23.81 24.20
N ILE A 43 24.61 23.12 23.91
CA ILE A 43 24.54 21.66 23.97
C ILE A 43 25.43 21.03 22.88
N GLU A 44 25.33 21.52 21.64
CA GLU A 44 26.10 20.99 20.52
C GLU A 44 27.62 21.12 20.74
N SER A 45 28.09 22.31 21.08
CA SER A 45 29.53 22.58 21.27
C SER A 45 30.11 21.79 22.46
N SER A 46 29.36 21.69 23.55
CA SER A 46 29.79 20.99 24.78
C SER A 46 29.88 19.48 24.60
N LEU A 47 28.84 18.87 24.01
CA LEU A 47 28.82 17.42 23.76
C LEU A 47 29.88 17.02 22.74
N THR A 48 30.11 17.86 21.72
CA THR A 48 31.19 17.64 20.74
C THR A 48 32.55 17.64 21.43
N LYS A 49 32.83 18.62 22.29
CA LYS A 49 34.11 18.69 23.01
C LYS A 49 34.30 17.51 23.97
N PHE A 50 33.26 17.08 24.67
CA PHE A 50 33.32 15.89 25.52
C PHE A 50 33.54 14.60 24.71
N ALA A 51 32.90 14.46 23.55
CA ALA A 51 33.11 13.32 22.67
C ALA A 51 34.55 13.25 22.15
N GLU A 52 35.15 14.39 21.77
CA GLU A 52 36.56 14.47 21.37
C GLU A 52 37.52 14.04 22.49
N SER A 53 37.37 14.60 23.70
CA SER A 53 38.23 14.25 24.84
C SER A 53 38.07 12.77 25.24
N LEU A 54 36.86 12.24 25.24
CA LEU A 54 36.65 10.80 25.50
C LEU A 54 37.24 9.92 24.40
N GLN A 55 37.21 10.37 23.15
CA GLN A 55 37.82 9.65 22.03
C GLN A 55 39.35 9.55 22.18
N GLU A 56 40.01 10.63 22.63
CA GLU A 56 41.45 10.61 22.92
C GLU A 56 41.80 9.70 24.11
N MET A 57 40.97 9.69 25.15
CA MET A 57 41.15 8.76 26.28
C MET A 57 41.09 7.28 25.85
N ILE A 58 40.20 6.96 24.91
CA ILE A 58 40.13 5.61 24.30
C ILE A 58 41.40 5.30 23.50
N ASN A 59 41.97 6.29 22.79
CA ASN A 59 43.22 6.12 22.05
C ASN A 59 44.37 5.79 23.00
N TYR A 60 44.50 6.52 24.11
CA TYR A 60 45.50 6.25 25.15
C TYR A 60 45.31 4.86 25.79
N HIS A 61 44.08 4.46 26.11
CA HIS A 61 43.82 3.13 26.68
C HIS A 61 44.10 1.99 25.68
N THR A 62 43.89 2.23 24.38
CA THR A 62 44.27 1.30 23.31
C THR A 62 45.78 1.09 23.27
N TYR A 63 46.58 2.15 23.45
CA TYR A 63 48.04 2.06 23.53
C TYR A 63 48.51 1.18 24.70
N VAL A 64 47.90 1.30 25.88
CA VAL A 64 48.19 0.41 27.04
C VAL A 64 47.86 -1.05 26.72
N THR A 65 46.70 -1.28 26.09
CA THR A 65 46.24 -2.62 25.73
C THR A 65 47.18 -3.31 24.74
N ILE A 66 47.79 -2.56 23.80
CA ILE A 66 48.76 -3.09 22.83
C ILE A 66 50.12 -3.41 23.51
N ASN A 67 50.57 -2.56 24.43
CA ASN A 67 51.86 -2.73 25.13
C ASN A 67 51.86 -3.87 26.17
N LEU A 68 50.73 -4.55 26.37
CA LEU A 68 50.63 -5.82 27.10
C LEU A 68 51.05 -7.05 26.28
N CYS A 69 51.16 -6.90 24.96
CA CYS A 69 51.55 -7.97 24.03
C CYS A 69 52.96 -8.58 24.25
N PRO A 70 53.99 -7.92 24.82
CA PRO A 70 55.32 -8.51 25.05
C PRO A 70 55.32 -9.77 25.92
N PHE A 71 54.32 -9.98 26.79
CA PHE A 71 54.17 -11.25 27.51
C PHE A 71 53.91 -12.46 26.57
N SER A 72 53.51 -12.21 25.32
CA SER A 72 53.30 -13.24 24.29
C SER A 72 54.59 -13.64 23.54
N SER A 73 55.62 -12.79 23.45
CA SER A 73 56.87 -13.12 22.74
C SER A 73 57.67 -14.20 23.48
N SER A 74 57.64 -14.18 24.82
CA SER A 74 58.17 -15.22 25.71
C SER A 74 57.54 -16.61 25.47
N VAL A 75 56.39 -16.69 24.79
CA VAL A 75 55.74 -17.96 24.41
C VAL A 75 56.49 -18.67 23.28
N ARG A 76 57.18 -17.93 22.40
CA ARG A 76 57.91 -18.50 21.25
C ARG A 76 59.12 -19.31 21.71
N ASP A 77 59.91 -18.78 22.65
CA ASP A 77 61.06 -19.47 23.23
C ASP A 77 60.63 -20.66 24.11
N LEU A 78 59.48 -20.54 24.80
CA LEU A 78 58.89 -21.66 25.54
C LEU A 78 58.39 -22.80 24.63
N ARG A 79 57.92 -22.50 23.41
CA ARG A 79 57.54 -23.51 22.41
C ARG A 79 58.75 -24.32 21.94
N ARG A 80 59.87 -23.65 21.64
CA ARG A 80 61.13 -24.32 21.24
C ARG A 80 61.65 -25.26 22.32
N PHE A 81 61.63 -24.81 23.58
CA PHE A 81 61.98 -25.65 24.72
C PHE A 81 61.07 -26.89 24.86
N LYS A 82 59.74 -26.71 24.72
CA LYS A 82 58.78 -27.83 24.80
C LYS A 82 59.01 -28.88 23.71
N GLU A 83 59.33 -28.44 22.49
CA GLU A 83 59.64 -29.36 21.38
C GLU A 83 60.94 -30.13 21.64
N ALA A 84 62.01 -29.44 22.08
CA ALA A 84 63.27 -30.09 22.45
C ALA A 84 63.08 -31.10 23.60
N LYS A 85 62.25 -30.78 24.60
CA LYS A 85 61.88 -31.71 25.67
C LYS A 85 61.19 -32.96 25.13
N LYS A 86 60.19 -32.78 24.27
CA LYS A 86 59.43 -33.88 23.67
C LYS A 86 60.34 -34.83 22.87
N GLN A 87 61.28 -34.26 22.11
CA GLN A 87 62.26 -35.04 21.36
C GLN A 87 63.23 -35.78 22.28
N PHE A 88 63.68 -35.14 23.37
CA PHE A 88 64.51 -35.77 24.40
C PHE A 88 63.79 -36.96 25.06
N ASP A 89 62.56 -36.76 25.52
CA ASP A 89 61.78 -37.81 26.19
C ASP A 89 61.60 -39.02 25.24
N LYS A 90 61.22 -38.77 23.98
CA LYS A 90 61.07 -39.80 22.94
C LYS A 90 62.35 -40.61 22.70
N VAL A 91 63.48 -39.93 22.44
CA VAL A 91 64.75 -40.63 22.14
C VAL A 91 65.31 -41.32 23.39
N SER A 92 64.97 -40.84 24.59
CA SER A 92 65.29 -41.52 25.83
C SER A 92 64.57 -42.86 25.95
N GLU A 93 63.27 -42.90 25.66
CA GLU A 93 62.47 -44.13 25.64
C GLU A 93 62.97 -45.12 24.57
N GLU A 94 63.26 -44.64 23.35
CA GLU A 94 63.81 -45.46 22.27
C GLU A 94 65.16 -46.07 22.64
N LYS A 95 66.01 -45.31 23.35
CA LYS A 95 67.31 -45.80 23.84
C LYS A 95 67.13 -46.91 24.89
N GLU A 96 66.18 -46.74 25.81
CA GLU A 96 65.90 -47.74 26.86
C GLU A 96 65.36 -49.04 26.25
N ALA A 97 64.47 -48.92 25.26
CA ALA A 97 63.98 -50.06 24.48
C ALA A 97 65.12 -50.76 23.71
N ALA A 98 66.03 -50.01 23.08
CA ALA A 98 67.18 -50.56 22.39
C ALA A 98 68.18 -51.25 23.34
N LEU A 99 68.37 -50.72 24.56
CA LEU A 99 69.18 -51.36 25.61
C LEU A 99 68.59 -52.70 26.02
N THR A 100 67.27 -52.74 26.25
CA THR A 100 66.55 -53.96 26.63
C THR A 100 66.62 -55.01 25.50
N LYS A 101 66.35 -54.60 24.25
CA LYS A 101 66.45 -55.49 23.06
C LYS A 101 67.85 -56.08 22.90
N ASN A 102 68.90 -55.28 23.14
CA ASN A 102 70.28 -55.75 23.06
C ASN A 102 70.63 -56.72 24.21
N ALA A 103 70.17 -56.44 25.43
CA ALA A 103 70.42 -57.31 26.60
C ALA A 103 69.71 -58.68 26.49
N GLN A 104 68.54 -58.72 25.86
CA GLN A 104 67.73 -59.94 25.69
C GLN A 104 68.09 -60.75 24.43
N ALA A 105 69.02 -60.27 23.59
CA ALA A 105 69.37 -60.94 22.34
C ALA A 105 70.01 -62.33 22.61
N PRO A 106 69.50 -63.41 21.99
CA PRO A 106 69.96 -64.77 22.26
C PRO A 106 71.34 -65.02 21.67
N ARG A 107 72.29 -65.48 22.49
CA ARG A 107 73.71 -65.66 22.13
C ARG A 107 73.97 -66.65 20.99
N ASN A 108 73.02 -67.55 20.70
CA ASN A 108 73.14 -68.55 19.65
C ASN A 108 72.77 -68.02 18.25
N LYS A 109 72.29 -66.77 18.13
CA LYS A 109 71.91 -66.14 16.86
C LYS A 109 72.71 -64.85 16.63
N GLN A 110 73.90 -65.00 16.05
CA GLN A 110 74.86 -63.92 15.86
C GLN A 110 74.29 -62.72 15.07
N HIS A 111 73.50 -62.96 14.02
CA HIS A 111 72.87 -61.91 13.22
C HIS A 111 71.89 -61.03 14.04
N GLU A 112 71.10 -61.62 14.93
CA GLU A 112 70.15 -60.87 15.79
C GLU A 112 70.90 -60.03 16.84
N VAL A 113 72.03 -60.52 17.34
CA VAL A 113 72.92 -59.78 18.26
C VAL A 113 73.54 -58.56 17.55
N GLU A 114 74.00 -58.73 16.31
CA GLU A 114 74.57 -57.66 15.50
C GLU A 114 73.55 -56.57 15.15
N GLU A 115 72.33 -56.96 14.76
CA GLU A 115 71.22 -56.02 14.52
C GLU A 115 70.88 -55.21 15.78
N ALA A 116 70.70 -55.88 16.92
CA ALA A 116 70.39 -55.21 18.19
C ALA A 116 71.53 -54.27 18.63
N THR A 117 72.78 -54.63 18.35
CA THR A 117 73.96 -53.81 18.66
C THR A 117 74.05 -52.58 17.76
N ASN A 118 73.73 -52.72 16.46
CA ASN A 118 73.69 -51.62 15.51
C ASN A 118 72.59 -50.61 15.86
N ILE A 119 71.38 -51.10 16.18
CA ILE A 119 70.26 -50.26 16.63
C ILE A 119 70.65 -49.52 17.90
N LEU A 120 71.19 -50.21 18.91
CA LEU A 120 71.65 -49.58 20.15
C LEU A 120 72.71 -48.50 19.90
N THR A 121 73.66 -48.75 18.99
CA THR A 121 74.71 -47.79 18.64
C THR A 121 74.14 -46.55 17.96
N ALA A 122 73.21 -46.71 17.02
CA ALA A 122 72.54 -45.61 16.34
C ALA A 122 71.71 -44.76 17.33
N THR A 123 70.87 -45.41 18.15
CA THR A 123 70.02 -44.70 19.13
C THR A 123 70.85 -44.01 20.21
N ARG A 124 71.98 -44.60 20.65
CA ARG A 124 72.94 -43.93 21.55
C ARG A 124 73.54 -42.67 20.95
N LYS A 125 73.91 -42.68 19.66
CA LYS A 125 74.42 -41.48 18.96
C LYS A 125 73.34 -40.41 18.87
N CYS A 126 72.12 -40.76 18.46
CA CYS A 126 70.99 -39.84 18.40
C CYS A 126 70.69 -39.22 19.79
N PHE A 127 70.62 -40.05 20.84
CA PHE A 127 70.40 -39.60 22.21
C PHE A 127 71.45 -38.58 22.66
N ARG A 128 72.73 -38.80 22.35
CA ARG A 128 73.81 -37.84 22.71
C ARG A 128 73.60 -36.47 22.07
N HIS A 129 73.20 -36.42 20.80
CA HIS A 129 72.92 -35.15 20.11
C HIS A 129 71.70 -34.43 20.72
N ILE A 130 70.58 -35.14 20.86
CA ILE A 130 69.33 -34.55 21.36
C ILE A 130 69.45 -34.09 22.82
N VAL A 131 70.20 -34.81 23.65
CA VAL A 131 70.49 -34.38 25.04
C VAL A 131 71.23 -33.05 25.06
N LEU A 132 72.25 -32.88 24.21
CA LEU A 132 73.00 -31.64 24.14
C LEU A 132 72.12 -30.47 23.69
N ASP A 133 71.26 -30.68 22.69
CA ASP A 133 70.30 -29.68 22.24
C ASP A 133 69.31 -29.31 23.34
N TYR A 134 68.78 -30.30 24.08
CA TYR A 134 67.86 -30.05 25.18
C TYR A 134 68.53 -29.26 26.32
N VAL A 135 69.76 -29.63 26.70
CA VAL A 135 70.56 -28.90 27.71
C VAL A 135 70.88 -27.47 27.24
N LEU A 136 71.19 -27.27 25.96
CA LEU A 136 71.39 -25.94 25.37
C LEU A 136 70.12 -25.09 25.49
N GLN A 137 68.96 -25.65 25.14
CA GLN A 137 67.68 -24.93 25.27
C GLN A 137 67.35 -24.57 26.74
N ILE A 138 67.66 -25.46 27.70
CA ILE A 138 67.52 -25.15 29.14
C ILE A 138 68.39 -23.95 29.51
N ASN A 139 69.66 -23.97 29.11
CA ASN A 139 70.62 -22.91 29.45
C ASN A 139 70.24 -21.55 28.82
N VAL A 140 69.80 -21.55 27.56
CA VAL A 140 69.31 -20.34 26.88
C VAL A 140 68.05 -19.79 27.55
N LEU A 141 67.11 -20.66 27.93
CA LEU A 141 65.88 -20.25 28.61
C LEU A 141 66.20 -19.68 30.01
N GLN A 142 67.13 -20.30 30.73
CA GLN A 142 67.54 -19.86 32.06
C GLN A 142 68.26 -18.50 32.00
N SER A 143 69.15 -18.28 31.03
CA SER A 143 69.89 -17.02 30.88
C SER A 143 68.97 -15.85 30.52
N LYS A 144 67.93 -16.07 29.70
CA LYS A 144 66.98 -15.04 29.28
C LYS A 144 65.82 -14.79 30.24
N ARG A 145 65.53 -15.75 31.14
CA ARG A 145 64.33 -15.68 32.01
C ARG A 145 64.23 -14.39 32.81
N ARG A 146 65.35 -13.93 33.39
CA ARG A 146 65.37 -12.74 34.25
C ARG A 146 65.17 -11.46 33.44
N SER A 147 65.85 -11.33 32.30
CA SER A 147 65.78 -10.12 31.47
C SER A 147 64.42 -9.95 30.81
N GLU A 148 63.82 -11.03 30.27
CA GLU A 148 62.52 -10.95 29.60
C GLU A 148 61.39 -10.57 30.56
N ILE A 149 61.35 -11.16 31.76
CA ILE A 149 60.33 -10.84 32.77
C ILE A 149 60.44 -9.36 33.19
N LEU A 150 61.66 -8.89 33.48
CA LEU A 150 61.87 -7.50 33.89
C LEU A 150 61.54 -6.53 32.76
N LYS A 151 61.93 -6.84 31.51
CA LYS A 151 61.60 -6.01 30.34
C LYS A 151 60.11 -5.90 30.10
N SER A 152 59.38 -7.02 30.16
CA SER A 152 57.91 -7.01 30.00
C SER A 152 57.21 -6.23 31.12
N MET A 153 57.62 -6.40 32.38
CA MET A 153 57.01 -5.69 33.50
C MET A 153 57.32 -4.18 33.45
N LEU A 154 58.55 -3.80 33.12
CA LEU A 154 58.96 -2.40 33.02
C LEU A 154 58.22 -1.69 31.88
N SER A 155 58.10 -2.34 30.72
CA SER A 155 57.31 -1.84 29.59
C SER A 155 55.84 -1.63 29.95
N PHE A 156 55.27 -2.56 30.72
CA PHE A 156 53.89 -2.46 31.20
C PHE A 156 53.69 -1.28 32.17
N MET A 157 54.61 -1.11 33.13
CA MET A 157 54.55 0.02 34.08
C MET A 157 54.70 1.37 33.39
N TYR A 158 55.60 1.49 32.40
CA TYR A 158 55.75 2.72 31.62
C TYR A 158 54.51 3.02 30.77
N ALA A 159 53.88 2.02 30.15
CA ALA A 159 52.66 2.23 29.40
C ALA A 159 51.52 2.78 30.29
N HIS A 160 51.37 2.23 31.51
CA HIS A 160 50.39 2.75 32.48
C HIS A 160 50.74 4.17 32.94
N LEU A 161 52.01 4.45 33.23
CA LEU A 161 52.45 5.79 33.63
C LEU A 161 52.09 6.83 32.56
N THR A 162 52.41 6.54 31.29
CA THR A 162 52.07 7.41 30.16
C THR A 162 50.56 7.62 30.02
N PHE A 163 49.77 6.55 30.13
CA PHE A 163 48.31 6.64 30.06
C PHE A 163 47.71 7.55 31.13
N PHE A 164 48.12 7.38 32.40
CA PHE A 164 47.60 8.21 33.48
C PHE A 164 48.05 9.67 33.35
N HIS A 165 49.29 9.91 32.90
CA HIS A 165 49.77 11.27 32.68
C HIS A 165 49.00 11.97 31.55
N GLN A 166 48.90 11.33 30.38
CA GLN A 166 48.17 11.88 29.23
C GLN A 166 46.68 12.08 29.52
N GLY A 167 46.07 11.14 30.26
CA GLY A 167 44.69 11.29 30.70
C GLY A 167 44.52 12.47 31.66
N TYR A 168 45.42 12.65 32.62
CA TYR A 168 45.38 13.77 33.55
C TYR A 168 45.50 15.13 32.83
N ASP A 169 46.45 15.25 31.90
CA ASP A 169 46.64 16.50 31.14
C ASP A 169 45.38 16.84 30.34
N LEU A 170 44.80 15.86 29.64
CA LEU A 170 43.59 16.02 28.86
C LEU A 170 42.39 16.49 29.68
N PHE A 171 42.16 15.90 30.87
CA PHE A 171 41.06 16.31 31.74
C PHE A 171 41.34 17.64 32.46
N SER A 172 42.60 17.97 32.69
CA SER A 172 43.00 19.29 33.23
C SER A 172 42.69 20.40 32.23
N GLU A 173 42.92 20.18 30.93
CA GLU A 173 42.53 21.10 29.86
C GLU A 173 41.00 21.23 29.71
N LEU A 174 40.25 20.17 30.01
CA LEU A 174 38.78 20.16 29.93
C LEU A 174 38.10 20.83 31.14
N GLN A 175 38.81 20.93 32.28
CA GLN A 175 38.26 21.42 33.54
C GLN A 175 37.62 22.82 33.49
N PRO A 176 38.17 23.82 32.77
CA PRO A 176 37.53 25.14 32.65
C PRO A 176 36.17 25.08 31.97
N LEU A 177 36.03 24.26 30.92
CA LEU A 177 34.75 24.07 30.21
C LEU A 177 33.71 23.44 31.12
N MET A 178 34.07 22.40 31.88
CA MET A 178 33.16 21.76 32.83
C MET A 178 32.68 22.74 33.90
N LYS A 179 33.56 23.62 34.38
CA LYS A 179 33.20 24.66 35.36
C LYS A 179 32.27 25.71 34.77
N GLN A 180 32.52 26.14 33.54
CA GLN A 180 31.64 27.07 32.82
C GLN A 180 30.25 26.48 32.62
N LEU A 181 30.16 25.22 32.18
CA LEU A 181 28.89 24.53 31.98
C LEU A 181 28.12 24.31 33.27
N GLY A 182 28.81 24.05 34.39
CA GLY A 182 28.18 24.00 35.71
C GLY A 182 27.44 25.30 36.05
N GLY A 183 28.09 26.45 35.83
CA GLY A 183 27.45 27.75 36.06
C GLY A 183 26.28 28.05 35.11
N GLN A 184 26.40 27.65 33.83
CA GLN A 184 25.29 27.79 32.86
C GLN A 184 24.10 26.90 33.23
N LEU A 185 24.35 25.69 33.71
CA LEU A 185 23.30 24.77 34.15
C LEU A 185 22.52 25.32 35.34
N ASP A 186 23.22 25.87 36.34
CA ASP A 186 22.57 26.50 37.50
C ASP A 186 21.66 27.65 37.07
N GLN A 187 22.11 28.48 36.12
CA GLN A 187 21.31 29.58 35.58
C GLN A 187 20.07 29.07 34.81
N LEU A 188 20.24 28.06 33.96
CA LEU A 188 19.12 27.45 33.21
C LEU A 188 18.06 26.84 34.12
N VAL A 189 18.47 26.24 35.24
CA VAL A 189 17.54 25.69 36.24
C VAL A 189 16.72 26.81 36.90
N VAL A 190 17.35 27.94 37.21
CA VAL A 190 16.67 29.11 37.78
C VAL A 190 15.68 29.71 36.78
N ASP A 191 16.08 29.86 35.52
CA ASP A 191 15.24 30.42 34.46
C ASP A 191 14.03 29.51 34.18
N ALA A 192 14.23 28.19 34.09
CA ALA A 192 13.15 27.22 33.94
C ALA A 192 12.15 27.26 35.13
N ALA A 193 12.65 27.42 36.36
CA ALA A 193 11.80 27.54 37.54
C ALA A 193 11.00 28.87 37.58
N LYS A 194 11.55 29.94 36.99
CA LYS A 194 10.85 31.21 36.81
C LYS A 194 9.77 31.09 35.74
N GLU A 195 10.11 30.56 34.56
CA GLU A 195 9.16 30.36 33.45
C GLU A 195 8.00 29.45 33.86
N LYS A 196 8.30 28.37 34.60
CA LYS A 196 7.26 27.50 35.16
C LYS A 196 6.28 28.27 36.04
N ARG A 197 6.78 29.10 36.97
CA ARG A 197 5.93 29.91 37.86
C ARG A 197 5.08 30.90 37.08
N ASP A 198 5.66 31.59 36.10
CA ASP A 198 4.95 32.53 35.25
C ASP A 198 3.83 31.83 34.44
N MET A 199 4.11 30.62 33.92
CA MET A 199 3.13 29.80 33.22
C MET A 199 2.01 29.29 34.13
N GLU A 200 2.33 28.85 35.35
CA GLU A 200 1.34 28.47 36.37
C GLU A 200 0.42 29.64 36.74
N GLN A 201 0.97 30.85 36.87
CA GLN A 201 0.19 32.05 37.13
C GLN A 201 -0.73 32.41 35.95
N LYS A 202 -0.23 32.35 34.72
CA LYS A 202 -1.05 32.54 33.51
C LYS A 202 -2.19 31.53 33.45
N HIS A 203 -1.88 30.26 33.71
CA HIS A 203 -2.86 29.17 33.73
C HIS A 203 -3.94 29.41 34.80
N SER A 204 -3.56 29.80 36.02
CA SER A 204 -4.51 30.16 37.08
C SER A 204 -5.39 31.35 36.69
N THR A 205 -4.84 32.35 35.98
CA THR A 205 -5.60 33.53 35.53
C THR A 205 -6.63 33.17 34.46
N ILE A 206 -6.28 32.27 33.53
CA ILE A 206 -7.20 31.77 32.50
C ILE A 206 -8.33 30.97 33.15
N GLN A 207 -8.01 30.05 34.08
CA GLN A 207 -9.03 29.30 34.81
C GLN A 207 -10.04 30.22 35.51
N GLN A 208 -9.56 31.28 36.18
CA GLN A 208 -10.45 32.25 36.84
C GLN A 208 -11.35 33.00 35.84
N LYS A 209 -10.86 33.29 34.63
CA LYS A 209 -11.65 33.95 33.58
C LYS A 209 -12.70 33.02 32.97
N ASP A 210 -12.38 31.75 32.74
CA ASP A 210 -13.29 30.76 32.14
C ASP A 210 -14.53 30.47 33.02
N PHE A 211 -14.43 30.59 34.35
CA PHE A 211 -15.59 30.46 35.26
C PHE A 211 -16.55 31.65 35.20
N SER A 212 -16.12 32.82 34.71
CA SER A 212 -16.92 34.04 34.67
C SER A 212 -17.59 34.33 33.32
N ASN A 213 -17.32 33.53 32.29
CA ASN A 213 -17.60 33.90 30.90
C ASN A 213 -18.46 32.85 30.17
N ASP A 214 -19.78 32.95 30.32
CA ASP A 214 -20.75 32.42 29.33
C ASP A 214 -20.81 33.31 28.08
N ASP A 215 -20.00 34.38 28.03
CA ASP A 215 -20.08 35.41 27.02
C ASP A 215 -18.68 35.76 26.48
N THR A 216 -18.06 34.80 25.78
CA THR A 216 -16.94 35.14 24.90
C THR A 216 -17.42 36.26 23.98
N LYS A 217 -16.86 37.46 24.16
CA LYS A 217 -17.00 38.57 23.22
C LYS A 217 -16.61 38.04 21.84
N LEU A 218 -17.63 37.76 21.03
CA LEU A 218 -17.48 37.38 19.63
C LEU A 218 -17.06 38.64 18.86
N GLU A 219 -15.78 38.98 18.96
CA GLU A 219 -15.19 40.06 18.19
C GLU A 219 -14.94 39.53 16.76
N TYR A 220 -15.93 39.71 15.87
CA TYR A 220 -15.68 39.69 14.44
C TYR A 220 -15.22 41.09 14.05
N ASN A 221 -14.00 41.20 13.52
CA ASN A 221 -13.45 42.46 13.05
C ASN A 221 -13.20 42.33 11.55
N VAL A 222 -14.01 43.03 10.76
CA VAL A 222 -13.91 43.03 9.29
C VAL A 222 -12.62 43.74 8.84
N ASP A 223 -12.02 44.56 9.72
CA ASP A 223 -10.80 45.34 9.49
C ASP A 223 -9.59 44.82 10.30
N ALA A 224 -9.58 43.53 10.66
CA ALA A 224 -8.45 42.95 11.39
C ALA A 224 -7.16 43.00 10.55
N ASP A 225 -6.05 43.43 11.15
CA ASP A 225 -4.73 43.58 10.50
C ASP A 225 -4.21 42.28 9.83
N ASN A 226 -4.77 41.13 10.19
CA ASN A 226 -4.44 39.81 9.64
C ASN A 226 -5.28 39.41 8.40
N GLY A 227 -6.25 40.22 7.98
CA GLY A 227 -7.14 39.93 6.84
C GLY A 227 -8.16 38.80 7.07
N ILE A 228 -8.34 38.36 8.33
CA ILE A 228 -9.30 37.30 8.71
C ILE A 228 -10.50 37.95 9.41
N ALA A 229 -11.67 37.90 8.77
CA ALA A 229 -12.88 38.54 9.30
C ALA A 229 -13.53 37.73 10.45
N MET A 230 -13.42 36.39 10.40
CA MET A 230 -13.91 35.49 11.44
C MET A 230 -13.27 34.11 11.28
N GLU A 231 -12.97 33.45 12.39
CA GLU A 231 -12.51 32.07 12.41
C GLU A 231 -13.12 31.27 13.57
N GLY A 232 -13.20 29.96 13.40
CA GLY A 232 -13.72 29.06 14.44
C GLY A 232 -14.25 27.74 13.90
N TYR A 233 -14.71 26.88 14.81
CA TYR A 233 -15.27 25.59 14.44
C TYR A 233 -16.72 25.70 13.97
N LEU A 234 -17.02 25.05 12.85
CA LEU A 234 -18.39 24.77 12.39
C LEU A 234 -18.50 23.31 11.95
N PHE A 235 -19.70 22.77 12.02
CA PHE A 235 -20.03 21.51 11.36
C PHE A 235 -20.48 21.80 9.93
N LYS A 236 -19.90 21.12 8.95
CA LYS A 236 -20.33 21.17 7.55
C LYS A 236 -21.04 19.89 7.17
N ARG A 237 -22.17 19.99 6.48
CA ARG A 237 -22.82 18.83 5.86
C ARG A 237 -22.04 18.45 4.60
N ALA A 238 -21.64 17.19 4.52
CA ALA A 238 -21.03 16.67 3.31
C ALA A 238 -22.05 16.67 2.17
N SER A 239 -21.58 16.96 0.96
CA SER A 239 -22.38 16.89 -0.27
C SER A 239 -22.50 15.47 -0.82
N ASN A 240 -22.02 14.45 -0.08
CA ASN A 240 -22.15 13.03 -0.42
C ASN A 240 -23.50 12.47 0.05
N ALA A 241 -23.90 11.32 -0.49
CA ALA A 241 -25.21 10.71 -0.24
C ALA A 241 -25.49 10.50 1.27
N PHE A 242 -24.46 10.12 2.03
CA PHE A 242 -24.54 9.94 3.48
C PHE A 242 -24.80 11.23 4.29
N LYS A 243 -24.79 12.42 3.65
CA LYS A 243 -25.06 13.75 4.26
C LYS A 243 -24.39 13.94 5.62
N THR A 244 -23.17 13.42 5.77
CA THR A 244 -22.49 13.37 7.07
C THR A 244 -22.04 14.75 7.54
N TRP A 245 -22.23 15.03 8.82
CA TRP A 245 -21.80 16.28 9.42
C TRP A 245 -20.38 16.16 9.96
N ASN A 246 -19.53 17.08 9.53
CA ASN A 246 -18.10 17.05 9.81
C ASN A 246 -17.65 18.36 10.45
N ARG A 247 -17.10 18.30 11.67
CA ARG A 247 -16.52 19.46 12.35
C ARG A 247 -15.21 19.89 11.69
N ARG A 248 -15.08 21.14 11.28
CA ARG A 248 -13.88 21.70 10.63
C ARG A 248 -13.60 23.10 11.16
N TRP A 249 -12.35 23.54 11.09
CA TRP A 249 -11.96 24.92 11.41
C TRP A 249 -12.20 25.77 10.17
N PHE A 250 -13.08 26.75 10.25
CA PHE A 250 -13.41 27.67 9.16
C PHE A 250 -12.74 29.01 9.40
N SER A 251 -12.35 29.66 8.30
CA SER A 251 -11.95 31.07 8.32
C SER A 251 -12.54 31.81 7.11
N ILE A 252 -12.91 33.05 7.34
CA ILE A 252 -13.29 34.00 6.29
C ILE A 252 -12.08 34.90 6.05
N GLN A 253 -11.44 34.75 4.90
CA GLN A 253 -10.21 35.45 4.54
C GLN A 253 -10.26 35.86 3.06
N ASN A 254 -9.84 37.08 2.72
CA ASN A 254 -9.72 37.56 1.34
C ASN A 254 -10.96 37.30 0.46
N ASN A 255 -12.17 37.60 0.95
CA ASN A 255 -13.45 37.34 0.25
C ASN A 255 -13.72 35.86 -0.07
N GLN A 256 -13.03 34.93 0.60
CA GLN A 256 -13.21 33.48 0.49
C GLN A 256 -13.67 32.87 1.80
N LEU A 257 -14.47 31.81 1.70
CA LEU A 257 -14.78 30.93 2.82
C LEU A 257 -13.95 29.65 2.68
N VAL A 258 -13.05 29.40 3.62
CA VAL A 258 -12.14 28.25 3.60
C VAL A 258 -12.27 27.42 4.87
N TYR A 259 -11.86 26.15 4.81
CA TYR A 259 -11.75 25.29 6.00
C TYR A 259 -10.48 24.45 6.02
N GLN A 260 -10.04 24.08 7.22
CA GLN A 260 -8.93 23.16 7.48
C GLN A 260 -9.44 21.92 8.22
N LYS A 261 -8.86 20.74 7.92
CA LYS A 261 -9.19 19.48 8.62
C LYS A 261 -8.34 19.31 9.88
N LYS A 262 -7.05 19.60 9.79
CA LYS A 262 -6.09 19.60 10.89
C LYS A 262 -5.33 20.92 10.94
N PHE A 263 -4.82 21.26 12.13
CA PHE A 263 -3.93 22.39 12.32
C PHE A 263 -2.67 22.20 11.44
N LYS A 264 -2.43 23.14 10.51
CA LYS A 264 -1.40 23.14 9.44
C LYS A 264 -1.78 22.50 8.08
N ASP A 265 -3.02 22.07 7.88
CA ASP A 265 -3.46 21.68 6.54
C ASP A 265 -3.61 22.92 5.63
N ASN A 266 -3.35 22.75 4.33
CA ASN A 266 -3.67 23.78 3.34
C ASN A 266 -5.18 24.08 3.37
N PRO A 267 -5.60 25.36 3.46
CA PRO A 267 -7.01 25.72 3.49
C PRO A 267 -7.74 25.22 2.23
N THR A 268 -8.82 24.48 2.43
CA THR A 268 -9.70 24.05 1.33
C THR A 268 -10.76 25.11 1.10
N VAL A 269 -10.81 25.65 -0.12
CA VAL A 269 -11.79 26.68 -0.51
C VAL A 269 -13.19 26.05 -0.63
N VAL A 270 -14.11 26.51 0.21
CA VAL A 270 -15.54 26.15 0.14
C VAL A 270 -16.22 27.02 -0.91
N VAL A 271 -15.92 28.33 -0.86
CA VAL A 271 -16.45 29.36 -1.74
C VAL A 271 -15.29 30.22 -2.22
N GLU A 272 -15.10 30.28 -3.54
CA GLU A 272 -14.02 31.03 -4.19
C GLU A 272 -14.28 32.54 -4.23
N ASP A 273 -15.55 32.94 -4.25
CA ASP A 273 -15.96 34.35 -4.27
C ASP A 273 -17.27 34.53 -3.49
N LEU A 274 -17.18 35.18 -2.33
CA LEU A 274 -18.34 35.48 -1.51
C LEU A 274 -19.29 36.50 -2.17
N ARG A 275 -18.86 37.30 -3.15
CA ARG A 275 -19.73 38.31 -3.82
C ARG A 275 -20.97 37.71 -4.45
N LEU A 276 -20.86 36.48 -4.95
CA LEU A 276 -21.99 35.81 -5.62
C LEU A 276 -22.83 34.96 -4.67
N CYS A 277 -22.60 35.10 -3.36
CA CYS A 277 -23.22 34.24 -2.36
C CYS A 277 -24.38 34.91 -1.64
N THR A 278 -25.31 34.07 -1.18
CA THR A 278 -26.39 34.46 -0.27
C THR A 278 -26.42 33.52 0.92
N VAL A 279 -26.81 34.04 2.08
CA VAL A 279 -26.94 33.24 3.30
C VAL A 279 -28.42 32.99 3.56
N LYS A 280 -28.82 31.72 3.63
CA LYS A 280 -30.19 31.29 3.94
C LYS A 280 -30.27 30.78 5.37
N HIS A 281 -31.35 31.16 6.05
CA HIS A 281 -31.74 30.57 7.33
C HIS A 281 -32.42 29.24 7.06
N CYS A 282 -32.02 28.20 7.79
CA CYS A 282 -32.63 26.87 7.69
C CYS A 282 -33.34 26.56 9.02
N GLU A 283 -34.66 26.67 9.03
CA GLU A 283 -35.49 26.40 10.21
C GLU A 283 -36.08 24.97 10.19
N ASP A 284 -36.29 24.40 9.00
CA ASP A 284 -36.97 23.11 8.78
C ASP A 284 -36.04 21.88 8.70
N ILE A 285 -34.91 21.87 9.41
CA ILE A 285 -33.93 20.76 9.39
C ILE A 285 -33.83 20.13 10.77
N GLU A 286 -33.67 18.79 10.83
CA GLU A 286 -33.54 17.99 12.06
C GLU A 286 -32.48 18.49 13.08
N ARG A 287 -31.54 19.35 12.68
CA ARG A 287 -30.46 19.86 13.55
C ARG A 287 -30.60 21.35 13.85
N ARG A 288 -30.45 21.69 15.13
CA ARG A 288 -30.45 23.08 15.62
C ARG A 288 -29.23 23.86 15.10
N PHE A 289 -29.41 25.18 14.98
CA PHE A 289 -28.39 26.17 14.65
C PHE A 289 -27.76 26.08 13.26
N CYS A 290 -28.53 25.58 12.28
CA CYS A 290 -28.08 25.46 10.89
C CYS A 290 -28.27 26.76 10.09
N PHE A 291 -27.41 26.96 9.11
CA PHE A 291 -27.52 27.98 8.08
C PHE A 291 -26.85 27.49 6.80
N GLU A 292 -27.23 28.06 5.66
CA GLU A 292 -26.74 27.64 4.35
C GLU A 292 -26.12 28.83 3.62
N VAL A 293 -24.92 28.64 3.06
CA VAL A 293 -24.27 29.61 2.17
C VAL A 293 -24.39 29.08 0.75
N VAL A 294 -25.16 29.78 -0.07
CA VAL A 294 -25.49 29.41 -1.44
C VAL A 294 -24.67 30.26 -2.40
N SER A 295 -23.88 29.61 -3.25
CA SER A 295 -23.19 30.21 -4.41
C SER A 295 -23.80 29.67 -5.72
N PRO A 296 -23.48 30.25 -6.89
CA PRO A 296 -24.02 29.79 -8.17
C PRO A 296 -23.67 28.34 -8.53
N THR A 297 -22.55 27.82 -8.00
CA THR A 297 -22.04 26.49 -8.33
C THR A 297 -22.13 25.51 -7.18
N LYS A 298 -22.28 25.99 -5.93
CA LYS A 298 -22.26 25.15 -4.73
C LYS A 298 -23.18 25.71 -3.66
N SER A 299 -23.88 24.81 -2.98
CA SER A 299 -24.57 25.14 -1.73
C SER A 299 -23.89 24.41 -0.57
N CYS A 300 -23.50 25.16 0.46
CA CYS A 300 -22.82 24.62 1.64
C CYS A 300 -23.68 24.83 2.88
N MET A 301 -24.10 23.72 3.48
CA MET A 301 -24.86 23.73 4.72
C MET A 301 -23.94 23.57 5.93
N MET A 302 -24.10 24.47 6.90
CA MET A 302 -23.26 24.60 8.07
C MET A 302 -24.08 24.70 9.35
N GLN A 303 -23.49 24.30 10.47
CA GLN A 303 -24.10 24.31 11.79
C GLN A 303 -23.11 24.87 12.80
N ALA A 304 -23.58 25.82 13.61
CA ALA A 304 -22.84 26.40 14.74
C ALA A 304 -23.19 25.71 16.06
N ASP A 305 -22.36 25.91 17.09
CA ASP A 305 -22.54 25.27 18.40
C ASP A 305 -23.61 25.97 19.28
N SER A 306 -23.96 27.24 18.99
CA SER A 306 -24.98 28.00 19.71
C SER A 306 -25.72 28.98 18.80
N GLU A 307 -26.88 29.47 19.23
CA GLU A 307 -27.65 30.47 18.48
C GLU A 307 -26.87 31.79 18.34
N LYS A 308 -26.14 32.19 19.39
CA LYS A 308 -25.26 33.37 19.35
C LYS A 308 -24.16 33.22 18.31
N LEU A 309 -23.50 32.05 18.25
CA LEU A 309 -22.48 31.75 17.25
C LEU A 309 -23.08 31.69 15.84
N ARG A 310 -24.25 31.10 15.66
CA ARG A 310 -24.95 31.07 14.37
C ARG A 310 -25.20 32.49 13.86
N GLN A 311 -25.74 33.36 14.70
CA GLN A 311 -25.98 34.75 14.32
C GLN A 311 -24.69 35.50 14.00
N ALA A 312 -23.62 35.28 14.79
CA ALA A 312 -22.32 35.89 14.53
C ALA A 312 -21.74 35.43 13.18
N TRP A 313 -21.78 34.14 12.88
CA TRP A 313 -21.31 33.58 11.60
C TRP A 313 -22.13 34.10 10.41
N ILE A 314 -23.46 34.15 10.53
CA ILE A 314 -24.33 34.69 9.47
C ILE A 314 -24.00 36.16 9.21
N ARG A 315 -23.89 36.99 10.27
CA ARG A 315 -23.54 38.41 10.14
C ARG A 315 -22.15 38.61 9.54
N ALA A 316 -21.16 37.82 9.97
CA ALA A 316 -19.80 37.90 9.43
C ALA A 316 -19.79 37.59 7.94
N VAL A 317 -20.45 36.51 7.50
CA VAL A 317 -20.55 36.16 6.08
C VAL A 317 -21.29 37.25 5.30
N GLN A 318 -22.42 37.77 5.80
CA GLN A 318 -23.17 38.86 5.16
C GLN A 318 -22.34 40.15 5.03
N ASN A 319 -21.59 40.52 6.07
CA ASN A 319 -20.72 41.68 6.05
C ASN A 319 -19.56 41.51 5.06
N SER A 320 -18.95 40.32 5.00
CA SER A 320 -17.91 40.02 4.00
C SER A 320 -18.44 40.04 2.57
N ILE A 321 -19.67 39.55 2.33
CA ILE A 321 -20.36 39.69 1.04
C ILE A 321 -20.51 41.17 0.69
N ALA A 322 -21.00 41.99 1.62
CA ALA A 322 -21.21 43.43 1.40
C ALA A 322 -19.91 44.20 1.16
N THR A 323 -18.81 43.87 1.87
CA THR A 323 -17.48 44.47 1.63
C THR A 323 -16.96 44.09 0.26
N ALA A 324 -17.08 42.83 -0.14
CA ALA A 324 -16.64 42.37 -1.45
C ALA A 324 -17.42 43.02 -2.61
N PHE A 325 -18.67 43.45 -2.40
CA PHE A 325 -19.42 44.26 -3.36
C PHE A 325 -18.92 45.71 -3.47
N ARG A 326 -18.44 46.31 -2.36
CA ARG A 326 -17.98 47.70 -2.31
C ARG A 326 -16.61 47.91 -2.96
N GLU A 327 -15.73 46.90 -2.96
CA GLU A 327 -14.41 46.97 -3.63
C GLU A 327 -14.49 47.17 -5.16
N LYS A 328 -15.67 47.08 -5.78
CA LYS A 328 -15.88 47.30 -7.21
C LYS A 328 -16.05 48.80 -7.60
N GLY A 329 -15.95 49.72 -6.64
CA GLY A 329 -16.17 51.16 -6.87
C GLY A 329 -14.96 51.95 -7.37
N ASP A 330 -13.73 51.59 -7.00
CA ASP A 330 -12.56 52.48 -7.18
C ASP A 330 -11.47 51.98 -8.13
N ASP A 331 -11.53 50.74 -8.63
CA ASP A 331 -10.45 50.14 -9.45
C ASP A 331 -10.86 49.80 -10.90
N ALA A 332 -11.87 50.48 -11.44
CA ALA A 332 -12.29 50.28 -12.84
C ALA A 332 -11.53 51.15 -13.87
N GLU A 333 -10.64 52.06 -13.47
CA GLU A 333 -10.00 53.02 -14.40
C GLU A 333 -8.46 53.03 -14.44
N LYS A 334 -7.75 52.12 -13.77
CA LYS A 334 -6.29 52.01 -13.92
C LYS A 334 -5.83 50.57 -13.77
N LEU A 335 -5.68 49.89 -14.90
CA LEU A 335 -4.53 49.00 -15.21
C LEU A 335 -4.69 48.41 -16.62
N ASP A 336 -4.95 49.29 -17.59
CA ASP A 336 -4.31 49.11 -18.89
C ASP A 336 -2.83 49.49 -18.72
N ARG A 337 -1.94 48.68 -19.29
CA ARG A 337 -0.49 48.90 -19.42
C ARG A 337 0.36 48.49 -18.21
N LYS A 338 0.83 47.23 -18.24
CA LYS A 338 2.27 46.89 -18.23
C LYS A 338 2.50 45.40 -18.48
N SER A 339 2.64 45.07 -19.76
CA SER A 339 3.49 44.00 -20.25
C SER A 339 4.95 44.44 -20.21
N SER A 340 5.85 43.61 -19.67
CA SER A 340 7.28 43.43 -20.03
C SER A 340 7.83 42.25 -19.21
N THR A 341 8.10 41.06 -19.79
CA THR A 341 9.37 40.60 -20.39
C THR A 341 10.58 40.74 -19.45
N SER A 342 11.47 39.77 -19.20
CA SER A 342 11.81 38.46 -19.80
C SER A 342 12.99 37.88 -18.98
N THR A 343 13.12 36.56 -18.78
CA THR A 343 14.12 35.63 -19.38
C THR A 343 14.09 34.35 -18.51
N GLY A 344 14.15 33.09 -18.95
CA GLY A 344 14.34 32.44 -20.24
C GLY A 344 15.10 31.13 -20.00
N SER A 345 14.48 29.96 -20.21
CA SER A 345 15.16 28.78 -20.77
C SER A 345 14.13 27.73 -21.19
N LEU A 346 14.28 27.26 -22.41
CA LEU A 346 13.45 26.30 -23.13
C LEU A 346 13.74 24.87 -22.67
N ASP A 347 12.71 24.01 -22.57
CA ASP A 347 12.66 22.84 -23.45
C ASP A 347 11.22 22.33 -23.63
N SER A 348 10.94 21.79 -24.81
CA SER A 348 9.61 21.44 -25.32
C SER A 348 9.24 19.97 -25.08
N GLY A 349 7.98 19.75 -24.74
CA GLY A 349 7.35 18.42 -24.66
C GLY A 349 5.87 18.58 -24.34
N GLY A 350 5.05 18.82 -25.36
CA GLY A 350 3.61 18.96 -25.21
C GLY A 350 2.94 17.60 -25.03
N GLU A 351 2.38 17.36 -23.85
CA GLU A 351 1.24 16.46 -23.68
C GLU A 351 -0.02 17.29 -23.39
N PRO A 352 -1.17 17.01 -24.03
CA PRO A 352 -2.41 17.69 -23.73
C PRO A 352 -2.91 17.17 -22.39
N LYS A 353 -2.66 17.95 -21.33
CA LYS A 353 -3.19 17.72 -19.99
C LYS A 353 -4.73 17.73 -20.06
N GLU A 354 -5.34 16.56 -19.87
CA GLU A 354 -6.78 16.36 -19.75
C GLU A 354 -7.40 17.44 -18.85
N ARG A 355 -8.26 18.26 -19.43
CA ARG A 355 -9.22 19.06 -18.67
C ARG A 355 -10.21 18.08 -18.05
N SER A 356 -10.23 18.01 -16.72
CA SER A 356 -11.22 17.26 -15.94
C SER A 356 -12.64 17.72 -16.28
N LEU A 357 -13.34 16.95 -17.12
CA LEU A 357 -14.72 17.19 -17.56
C LEU A 357 -15.70 16.54 -16.56
N LYS A 358 -15.99 17.21 -15.44
CA LYS A 358 -17.13 16.86 -14.58
C LYS A 358 -18.32 17.73 -14.94
N GLY A 359 -19.23 17.22 -15.78
CA GLY A 359 -20.52 17.84 -16.04
C GLY A 359 -21.20 17.56 -17.40
N GLU A 360 -20.59 16.79 -18.30
CA GLU A 360 -21.21 16.50 -19.60
C GLU A 360 -22.45 15.58 -19.46
N SER A 361 -23.54 15.95 -20.14
CA SER A 361 -24.77 15.14 -20.20
C SER A 361 -24.53 13.81 -20.93
N ALA A 362 -25.32 12.77 -20.62
CA ALA A 362 -25.25 11.47 -21.30
C ALA A 362 -25.34 11.62 -22.83
N LEU A 363 -26.23 12.51 -23.28
CA LEU A 363 -26.37 12.91 -24.67
C LEU A 363 -25.04 13.39 -25.29
N GLN A 364 -24.35 14.34 -24.67
CA GLN A 364 -23.09 14.88 -25.19
C GLN A 364 -22.01 13.79 -25.31
N ARG A 365 -21.86 12.97 -24.27
CA ARG A 365 -20.86 11.91 -24.22
C ARG A 365 -21.08 10.82 -25.27
N VAL A 366 -22.34 10.40 -25.47
CA VAL A 366 -22.68 9.37 -26.45
C VAL A 366 -22.59 9.91 -27.88
N LEU A 367 -23.01 11.16 -28.13
CA LEU A 367 -22.94 11.77 -29.46
C LEU A 367 -21.50 12.10 -29.91
N ALA A 368 -20.56 12.25 -28.98
CA ALA A 368 -19.14 12.46 -29.29
C ALA A 368 -18.49 11.25 -29.98
N ILE A 369 -19.09 10.06 -29.88
CA ILE A 369 -18.58 8.85 -30.51
C ILE A 369 -18.78 8.91 -32.05
N PRO A 370 -17.76 8.54 -32.85
CA PRO A 370 -17.88 8.52 -34.29
C PRO A 370 -19.11 7.75 -34.80
N GLY A 371 -19.90 8.40 -35.66
CA GLY A 371 -21.13 7.84 -36.23
C GLY A 371 -22.39 8.01 -35.37
N ASN A 372 -22.27 8.40 -34.10
CA ASN A 372 -23.44 8.58 -33.23
C ASN A 372 -24.21 9.89 -33.47
N ALA A 373 -23.64 10.82 -34.24
CA ALA A 373 -24.28 12.09 -34.63
C ALA A 373 -25.56 11.94 -35.49
N CYS A 374 -25.73 10.77 -36.11
CA CYS A 374 -26.91 10.41 -36.90
C CYS A 374 -27.48 9.09 -36.40
N CYS A 375 -28.79 8.90 -36.57
CA CYS A 375 -29.50 7.66 -36.27
C CYS A 375 -28.86 6.48 -37.01
N CYS A 376 -28.64 5.38 -36.29
CA CYS A 376 -27.95 4.20 -36.81
C CYS A 376 -28.60 3.60 -38.06
N ASP A 377 -29.93 3.67 -38.15
CA ASP A 377 -30.69 2.96 -39.19
C ASP A 377 -31.13 3.86 -40.34
N CYS A 378 -31.76 5.01 -40.07
CA CYS A 378 -32.26 5.91 -41.12
C CYS A 378 -31.38 7.13 -41.41
N GLY A 379 -30.28 7.32 -40.66
CA GLY A 379 -29.36 8.44 -40.85
C GLY A 379 -29.89 9.81 -40.40
N GLN A 380 -31.05 9.90 -39.75
CA GLN A 380 -31.58 11.16 -39.24
C GLN A 380 -30.59 11.83 -38.26
N PRO A 381 -30.23 13.11 -38.42
CA PRO A 381 -29.31 13.79 -37.52
C PRO A 381 -29.90 13.95 -36.12
N ASP A 382 -29.01 14.15 -35.14
CA ASP A 382 -29.35 14.48 -33.75
C ASP A 382 -30.24 13.44 -33.03
N PRO A 383 -29.82 12.15 -32.97
CA PRO A 383 -30.59 11.12 -32.30
C PRO A 383 -30.66 11.38 -30.78
N ARG A 384 -31.86 11.23 -30.21
CA ARG A 384 -32.14 11.44 -28.76
C ARG A 384 -32.44 10.15 -28.00
N TRP A 385 -32.38 9.00 -28.66
CA TRP A 385 -32.60 7.68 -28.04
C TRP A 385 -31.39 6.78 -28.31
N ALA A 386 -31.28 5.71 -27.53
CA ALA A 386 -30.26 4.70 -27.70
C ALA A 386 -30.82 3.31 -27.43
N SER A 387 -30.27 2.30 -28.10
CA SER A 387 -30.45 0.89 -27.73
C SER A 387 -29.24 0.44 -26.93
N ILE A 388 -29.47 0.11 -25.65
CA ILE A 388 -28.39 -0.08 -24.67
C ILE A 388 -27.75 -1.46 -24.74
N ASN A 389 -28.45 -2.47 -25.29
CA ASN A 389 -27.88 -3.79 -25.54
C ASN A 389 -27.13 -3.86 -26.87
N LEU A 390 -27.49 -3.02 -27.84
CA LEU A 390 -26.83 -2.93 -29.14
C LEU A 390 -25.73 -1.86 -29.20
N GLY A 391 -25.71 -0.88 -28.30
CA GLY A 391 -24.71 0.18 -28.29
C GLY A 391 -24.89 1.24 -29.37
N ILE A 392 -26.14 1.50 -29.82
CA ILE A 392 -26.46 2.39 -30.95
C ILE A 392 -27.34 3.58 -30.55
N THR A 393 -27.27 4.68 -31.30
CA THR A 393 -28.16 5.85 -31.20
C THR A 393 -29.26 5.84 -32.26
N LEU A 394 -30.46 6.28 -31.87
CA LEU A 394 -31.70 6.17 -32.62
C LEU A 394 -32.49 7.49 -32.59
N CYS A 395 -33.17 7.81 -33.69
CA CYS A 395 -34.17 8.88 -33.73
C CYS A 395 -35.51 8.43 -33.11
N ILE A 396 -36.48 9.35 -33.01
CA ILE A 396 -37.79 9.06 -32.39
C ILE A 396 -38.53 7.93 -33.12
N GLN A 397 -38.46 7.91 -34.45
CA GLN A 397 -39.17 6.93 -35.27
C GLN A 397 -38.51 5.55 -35.18
N CYS A 398 -37.19 5.47 -35.38
CA CYS A 398 -36.45 4.20 -35.30
C CYS A 398 -36.48 3.62 -33.88
N SER A 399 -36.40 4.46 -32.84
CA SER A 399 -36.54 4.02 -31.45
C SER A 399 -37.94 3.43 -31.18
N GLY A 400 -39.00 4.00 -31.77
CA GLY A 400 -40.35 3.43 -31.72
C GLY A 400 -40.47 2.06 -32.40
N ILE A 401 -39.73 1.83 -33.49
CA ILE A 401 -39.65 0.52 -34.17
C ILE A 401 -38.86 -0.47 -33.32
N HIS A 402 -37.70 -0.08 -32.79
CA HIS A 402 -36.92 -0.95 -31.91
C HIS A 402 -37.71 -1.41 -30.68
N ARG A 403 -38.59 -0.55 -30.13
CA ARG A 403 -39.50 -0.94 -29.05
C ARG A 403 -40.51 -2.01 -29.49
N SER A 404 -41.00 -1.99 -30.74
CA SER A 404 -41.96 -2.99 -31.23
C SER A 404 -41.33 -4.34 -31.56
N LEU A 405 -40.00 -4.42 -31.68
CA LEU A 405 -39.29 -5.71 -31.79
C LEU A 405 -39.32 -6.51 -30.48
N GLY A 406 -39.41 -5.81 -29.34
CA GLY A 406 -39.35 -6.41 -28.02
C GLY A 406 -37.96 -6.41 -27.39
N VAL A 407 -37.93 -6.55 -26.06
CA VAL A 407 -36.73 -6.37 -25.23
C VAL A 407 -35.63 -7.41 -25.46
N HIS A 408 -35.95 -8.52 -26.12
CA HIS A 408 -35.00 -9.57 -26.50
C HIS A 408 -34.19 -9.20 -27.74
N PHE A 409 -34.64 -8.23 -28.54
CA PHE A 409 -33.88 -7.68 -29.66
C PHE A 409 -33.28 -6.31 -29.33
N SER A 410 -34.06 -5.40 -28.75
CA SER A 410 -33.59 -4.04 -28.47
C SER A 410 -34.17 -3.46 -27.19
N LYS A 411 -33.28 -2.87 -26.38
CA LYS A 411 -33.59 -2.22 -25.11
C LYS A 411 -33.41 -0.72 -25.25
N VAL A 412 -34.50 -0.01 -25.49
CA VAL A 412 -34.46 1.43 -25.81
C VAL A 412 -34.50 2.31 -24.55
N ARG A 413 -33.62 3.31 -24.50
CA ARG A 413 -33.57 4.39 -23.49
C ARG A 413 -33.47 5.77 -24.16
N SER A 414 -33.97 6.80 -23.49
CA SER A 414 -33.82 8.20 -23.88
C SER A 414 -32.49 8.74 -23.39
N LEU A 415 -31.75 9.45 -24.25
CA LEU A 415 -30.50 10.12 -23.89
C LEU A 415 -30.71 11.43 -23.10
N THR A 416 -31.94 11.94 -23.08
CA THR A 416 -32.29 13.22 -22.43
C THR A 416 -33.26 13.09 -21.27
N LEU A 417 -34.10 12.05 -21.26
CA LEU A 417 -35.18 11.89 -20.28
C LEU A 417 -34.89 10.82 -19.23
N ASP A 418 -34.09 9.80 -19.55
CA ASP A 418 -33.80 8.70 -18.63
C ASP A 418 -32.52 9.02 -17.82
N THR A 419 -32.47 8.51 -16.59
CA THR A 419 -31.24 8.49 -15.79
C THR A 419 -30.30 7.40 -16.32
N TRP A 420 -29.03 7.75 -16.50
CA TRP A 420 -28.02 6.83 -17.03
C TRP A 420 -27.07 6.36 -15.95
N GLU A 421 -26.90 5.05 -15.88
CA GLU A 421 -25.92 4.41 -15.01
C GLU A 421 -24.51 4.60 -15.60
N PRO A 422 -23.48 4.85 -14.77
CA PRO A 422 -22.11 5.10 -15.25
C PRO A 422 -21.54 4.00 -16.17
N GLU A 423 -21.79 2.72 -15.85
CA GLU A 423 -21.32 1.55 -16.60
C GLU A 423 -22.00 1.46 -17.95
N LEU A 424 -23.30 1.75 -17.98
CA LEU A 424 -24.10 1.76 -19.20
C LEU A 424 -23.69 2.91 -20.13
N LEU A 425 -23.39 4.08 -19.55
CA LEU A 425 -22.88 5.21 -20.31
C LEU A 425 -21.50 4.92 -20.89
N LYS A 426 -20.62 4.27 -20.13
CA LYS A 426 -19.32 3.78 -20.64
C LYS A 426 -19.50 2.77 -21.78
N LEU A 427 -20.41 1.82 -21.64
CA LEU A 427 -20.74 0.87 -22.70
C LEU A 427 -21.11 1.59 -24.01
N MET A 428 -21.99 2.59 -23.92
CA MET A 428 -22.37 3.41 -25.08
C MET A 428 -21.21 4.21 -25.67
N CYS A 429 -20.20 4.54 -24.87
CA CYS A 429 -19.00 5.26 -25.30
C CYS A 429 -17.93 4.38 -25.96
N GLU A 430 -18.02 3.04 -25.87
CA GLU A 430 -16.99 2.13 -26.43
C GLU A 430 -17.39 1.46 -27.76
N LEU A 431 -18.67 1.40 -28.12
CA LEU A 431 -19.16 0.67 -29.30
C LEU A 431 -19.52 1.61 -30.48
N GLY A 432 -20.70 2.25 -30.41
CA GLY A 432 -21.15 3.24 -31.38
C GLY A 432 -21.73 2.69 -32.70
N ASN A 433 -22.44 3.57 -33.41
CA ASN A 433 -23.13 3.26 -34.67
C ASN A 433 -22.19 2.80 -35.78
N GLY A 434 -20.97 3.35 -35.82
CA GLY A 434 -19.98 2.99 -36.84
C GLY A 434 -19.63 1.51 -36.78
N VAL A 435 -19.26 1.03 -35.58
CA VAL A 435 -18.92 -0.38 -35.34
C VAL A 435 -20.11 -1.29 -35.63
N ILE A 436 -21.30 -0.94 -35.13
CA ILE A 436 -22.49 -1.77 -35.35
C ILE A 436 -22.90 -1.83 -36.82
N ASN A 437 -22.82 -0.73 -37.56
CA ASN A 437 -23.10 -0.76 -39.00
C ASN A 437 -22.06 -1.58 -39.77
N GLN A 438 -20.78 -1.55 -39.38
CA GLN A 438 -19.76 -2.42 -39.99
C GLN A 438 -20.09 -3.91 -39.81
N ILE A 439 -20.74 -4.30 -38.71
CA ILE A 439 -21.12 -5.69 -38.42
C ILE A 439 -22.46 -6.03 -39.08
N TYR A 440 -23.51 -5.26 -38.79
CA TYR A 440 -24.90 -5.55 -39.16
C TYR A 440 -25.28 -5.05 -40.56
N GLU A 441 -24.46 -4.24 -41.22
CA GLU A 441 -24.63 -3.79 -42.60
C GLU A 441 -23.46 -4.23 -43.51
N ALA A 442 -22.63 -5.19 -43.07
CA ALA A 442 -21.40 -5.62 -43.75
C ALA A 442 -21.59 -5.95 -45.25
N ARG A 443 -22.70 -6.62 -45.60
CA ARG A 443 -23.05 -7.02 -46.98
C ARG A 443 -24.20 -6.19 -47.58
N ARG A 444 -24.53 -5.05 -46.99
CA ARG A 444 -25.66 -4.21 -47.44
C ARG A 444 -25.48 -3.80 -48.90
N GLU A 445 -24.29 -3.33 -49.25
CA GLU A 445 -23.96 -2.87 -50.60
C GLU A 445 -23.89 -4.02 -51.60
N GLU A 446 -23.28 -5.15 -51.22
CA GLU A 446 -23.23 -6.38 -52.01
C GLU A 446 -24.63 -6.89 -52.39
N LEU A 447 -25.58 -6.79 -51.46
CA LEU A 447 -26.96 -7.22 -51.65
C LEU A 447 -27.84 -6.15 -52.33
N GLY A 448 -27.27 -5.00 -52.71
CA GLY A 448 -28.00 -3.89 -53.34
C GLY A 448 -29.07 -3.27 -52.43
N ALA A 449 -28.96 -3.45 -51.11
CA ALA A 449 -29.96 -2.97 -50.15
C ALA A 449 -29.81 -1.47 -49.91
N ARG A 450 -30.82 -0.69 -50.32
CA ARG A 450 -30.89 0.74 -50.01
C ARG A 450 -31.10 0.94 -48.51
N LYS A 451 -30.29 1.81 -47.90
CA LYS A 451 -30.49 2.26 -46.51
C LYS A 451 -31.65 3.29 -46.49
N PRO A 452 -32.62 3.15 -45.56
CA PRO A 452 -33.73 4.08 -45.45
C PRO A 452 -33.25 5.50 -45.09
N GLN A 453 -34.02 6.48 -45.52
CA GLN A 453 -33.83 7.91 -45.25
C GLN A 453 -34.88 8.40 -44.24
N PRO A 454 -34.66 9.55 -43.57
CA PRO A 454 -35.58 10.06 -42.54
C PRO A 454 -37.01 10.37 -43.04
N GLY A 455 -37.18 10.58 -44.35
CA GLY A 455 -38.48 10.84 -44.98
C GLY A 455 -39.20 9.60 -45.51
N ASP A 456 -38.58 8.42 -45.45
CA ASP A 456 -39.18 7.19 -45.97
C ASP A 456 -40.35 6.71 -45.06
N PRO A 457 -41.39 6.05 -45.62
CA PRO A 457 -42.52 5.56 -44.84
C PRO A 457 -42.11 4.64 -43.70
N ARG A 458 -42.76 4.76 -42.53
CA ARG A 458 -42.43 3.99 -41.32
C ARG A 458 -42.33 2.47 -41.56
N HIS A 459 -43.21 1.90 -42.39
CA HIS A 459 -43.23 0.47 -42.66
C HIS A 459 -42.00 -0.01 -43.47
N GLU A 460 -41.43 0.84 -44.33
CA GLU A 460 -40.19 0.54 -45.06
C GLU A 460 -38.98 0.57 -44.12
N ILE A 461 -38.92 1.58 -43.25
CA ILE A 461 -37.89 1.68 -42.20
C ILE A 461 -37.97 0.46 -41.27
N GLU A 462 -39.18 0.06 -40.87
CA GLU A 462 -39.40 -1.12 -40.04
C GLU A 462 -38.96 -2.41 -40.73
N GLY A 463 -39.27 -2.58 -42.01
CA GLY A 463 -38.79 -3.69 -42.83
C GLY A 463 -37.27 -3.78 -42.86
N TYR A 464 -36.58 -2.64 -43.02
CA TYR A 464 -35.11 -2.59 -42.99
C TYR A 464 -34.54 -2.93 -41.61
N ILE A 465 -35.08 -2.37 -40.53
CA ILE A 465 -34.62 -2.64 -39.16
C ILE A 465 -34.81 -4.13 -38.80
N LYS A 466 -35.94 -4.75 -39.19
CA LYS A 466 -36.17 -6.19 -39.04
C LYS A 466 -35.15 -6.99 -39.84
N ALA A 467 -34.92 -6.65 -41.10
CA ALA A 467 -33.91 -7.31 -41.93
C ALA A 467 -32.50 -7.19 -41.33
N LYS A 468 -32.18 -6.05 -40.71
CA LYS A 468 -30.88 -5.77 -40.10
C LYS A 468 -30.65 -6.57 -38.82
N TYR A 469 -31.54 -6.50 -37.83
CA TYR A 469 -31.28 -7.07 -36.49
C TYR A 469 -31.98 -8.40 -36.21
N VAL A 470 -33.19 -8.60 -36.76
CA VAL A 470 -33.98 -9.83 -36.53
C VAL A 470 -33.52 -10.91 -37.50
N ASP A 471 -33.56 -10.61 -38.80
CA ASP A 471 -33.18 -11.58 -39.85
C ASP A 471 -31.66 -11.64 -40.07
N ARG A 472 -30.93 -10.63 -39.57
CA ARG A 472 -29.47 -10.48 -39.71
C ARG A 472 -29.00 -10.61 -41.16
N ARG A 473 -29.83 -10.13 -42.09
CA ARG A 473 -29.73 -10.36 -43.53
C ARG A 473 -28.43 -9.84 -44.12
N PHE A 474 -27.94 -8.70 -43.62
CA PHE A 474 -26.74 -8.05 -44.14
C PHE A 474 -25.46 -8.44 -43.39
N VAL A 475 -25.54 -9.24 -42.32
CA VAL A 475 -24.35 -9.74 -41.62
C VAL A 475 -23.55 -10.66 -42.55
N ARG A 476 -22.23 -10.47 -42.63
CA ARG A 476 -21.32 -11.37 -43.36
C ARG A 476 -21.07 -12.61 -42.51
N ARG A 477 -21.21 -13.81 -43.07
CA ARG A 477 -20.80 -15.03 -42.35
C ARG A 477 -19.30 -15.24 -42.52
N PRO A 478 -18.53 -15.37 -41.44
CA PRO A 478 -17.10 -15.66 -41.53
C PRO A 478 -16.89 -17.09 -42.04
N SER A 479 -15.77 -17.33 -42.72
CA SER A 479 -15.32 -18.70 -43.00
C SER A 479 -14.77 -19.37 -41.74
N ASP A 480 -14.72 -20.70 -41.72
CA ASP A 480 -14.20 -21.47 -40.57
C ASP A 480 -12.75 -21.07 -40.24
N GLU A 481 -11.93 -20.77 -41.25
CA GLU A 481 -10.54 -20.35 -41.07
C GLU A 481 -10.42 -18.92 -40.50
N GLU A 482 -11.30 -18.00 -40.91
CA GLU A 482 -11.39 -16.66 -40.33
C GLU A 482 -11.80 -16.73 -38.85
N LEU A 483 -12.82 -17.54 -38.55
CA LEU A 483 -13.30 -17.74 -37.18
C LEU A 483 -12.21 -18.38 -36.30
N ARG A 484 -11.52 -19.41 -36.82
CA ARG A 484 -10.37 -20.03 -36.16
C ARG A 484 -9.27 -19.04 -35.86
N THR A 485 -8.84 -18.28 -36.86
CA THR A 485 -7.79 -17.27 -36.71
C THR A 485 -8.15 -16.25 -35.64
N LYS A 486 -9.42 -15.81 -35.64
CA LYS A 486 -9.91 -14.81 -34.68
C LYS A 486 -9.95 -15.34 -33.25
N VAL A 487 -10.51 -16.54 -33.04
CA VAL A 487 -10.53 -17.20 -31.73
C VAL A 487 -9.11 -17.42 -31.19
N VAL A 488 -8.18 -17.89 -32.02
CA VAL A 488 -6.78 -18.10 -31.63
C VAL A 488 -6.08 -16.77 -31.29
N CYS A 489 -6.43 -15.68 -31.97
CA CYS A 489 -5.91 -14.35 -31.66
C CYS A 489 -6.40 -13.88 -30.28
N LEU A 490 -7.71 -13.98 -30.03
CA LEU A 490 -8.34 -13.58 -28.77
C LEU A 490 -7.84 -14.41 -27.58
N SER A 491 -7.65 -15.73 -27.76
CA SER A 491 -7.16 -16.59 -26.68
C SER A 491 -5.71 -16.33 -26.28
N LYS A 492 -4.84 -15.91 -27.21
CA LYS A 492 -3.45 -15.55 -26.88
C LYS A 492 -3.35 -14.33 -25.97
N GLN A 493 -4.38 -13.49 -25.92
CA GLN A 493 -4.45 -12.32 -25.05
C GLN A 493 -4.54 -12.72 -23.56
N GLU A 494 -5.04 -13.92 -23.26
CA GLU A 494 -5.00 -14.58 -21.93
C GLU A 494 -3.60 -14.67 -21.35
N LYS A 495 -2.64 -15.15 -22.14
CA LYS A 495 -1.26 -15.35 -21.67
C LYS A 495 -0.56 -14.03 -21.34
N ARG A 496 -0.88 -12.96 -22.08
CA ARG A 496 -0.29 -11.63 -21.83
C ARG A 496 -0.84 -11.01 -20.54
N LEU A 497 -2.15 -11.07 -20.32
CA LEU A 497 -2.80 -10.47 -19.15
C LEU A 497 -2.56 -11.27 -17.86
N SER A 498 -2.41 -12.60 -17.96
CA SER A 498 -2.05 -13.45 -16.81
C SER A 498 -0.61 -13.23 -16.34
N SER A 499 0.34 -12.94 -17.24
CA SER A 499 1.75 -12.66 -16.86
C SER A 499 1.96 -11.35 -16.07
N SER A 500 0.96 -10.45 -16.08
CA SER A 500 0.97 -9.20 -15.32
C SER A 500 0.33 -9.30 -13.93
N SER A 501 -0.22 -10.45 -13.54
CA SER A 501 -0.96 -10.62 -12.27
C SER A 501 -0.49 -11.87 -11.51
N GLU A 502 0.75 -11.87 -10.97
CA GLU A 502 1.15 -12.87 -9.97
C GLU A 502 0.52 -12.51 -8.60
N HIS A 503 -0.67 -13.03 -8.33
CA HIS A 503 -1.36 -12.89 -7.04
C HIS A 503 -1.05 -14.08 -6.12
N LEU A 504 -0.21 -13.85 -5.11
CA LEU A 504 -0.12 -14.72 -3.94
C LEU A 504 -1.22 -14.34 -2.92
N PRO A 505 -1.90 -15.31 -2.27
CA PRO A 505 -2.87 -15.00 -1.22
C PRO A 505 -2.19 -14.36 0.00
N PRO A 506 -2.86 -13.42 0.70
CA PRO A 506 -2.28 -12.71 1.82
C PRO A 506 -2.01 -13.64 3.01
N ARG A 507 -0.81 -13.52 3.58
CA ARG A 507 -0.40 -14.24 4.79
C ARG A 507 -1.17 -13.68 6.00
N PRO A 508 -1.68 -14.51 6.93
CA PRO A 508 -2.40 -14.01 8.10
C PRO A 508 -1.51 -13.12 8.98
N PRO A 509 -2.05 -12.04 9.57
CA PRO A 509 -1.28 -11.17 10.47
C PRO A 509 -0.92 -11.91 11.77
N PRO A 510 0.21 -11.55 12.43
CA PRO A 510 0.59 -12.14 13.70
C PRO A 510 -0.44 -11.79 14.79
N PRO A 511 -0.70 -12.69 15.75
CA PRO A 511 -1.68 -12.44 16.81
C PRO A 511 -1.21 -11.28 17.71
N THR A 512 -2.08 -10.30 17.91
CA THR A 512 -1.88 -9.21 18.86
C THR A 512 -1.91 -9.72 20.32
N PRO A 513 -1.11 -9.14 21.23
CA PRO A 513 -0.99 -9.64 22.60
C PRO A 513 -2.26 -9.32 23.40
N LYS A 514 -2.85 -10.33 24.04
CA LYS A 514 -3.94 -10.13 25.01
C LYS A 514 -3.39 -9.46 26.28
N LEU A 515 -3.93 -8.28 26.60
CA LEU A 515 -3.82 -7.63 27.92
C LEU A 515 -4.42 -8.54 29.00
N ARG A 516 -3.63 -8.87 30.02
CA ARG A 516 -4.11 -9.51 31.27
C ARG A 516 -4.63 -8.44 32.23
N PRO A 517 -5.75 -8.66 32.94
CA PRO A 517 -5.99 -8.05 34.23
C PRO A 517 -5.29 -8.87 35.32
N GLY A 518 -4.63 -8.18 36.25
CA GLY A 518 -4.00 -8.81 37.42
C GLY A 518 -4.98 -9.06 38.56
N SER A 519 -4.75 -10.12 39.32
CA SER A 519 -4.74 -10.13 40.79
C SER A 519 -4.40 -11.51 41.33
N ASN A 520 -3.67 -11.50 42.45
CA ASN A 520 -3.11 -12.62 43.20
C ASN A 520 -4.16 -13.59 43.75
N VAL A 521 -3.78 -14.86 43.95
CA VAL A 521 -3.68 -15.53 45.27
C VAL A 521 -3.19 -16.98 45.07
N SER A 522 -2.32 -17.38 45.99
CA SER A 522 -1.63 -18.67 46.17
C SER A 522 -2.51 -19.82 46.64
N GLY A 523 -2.18 -21.05 46.22
CA GLY A 523 -2.65 -22.30 46.83
C GLY A 523 -2.28 -23.55 46.02
N GLN A 524 -1.48 -24.44 46.61
CA GLN A 524 -1.09 -25.77 46.09
C GLN A 524 -2.23 -26.80 46.24
N SER A 525 -2.37 -27.74 45.29
CA SER A 525 -2.62 -29.18 45.51
C SER A 525 -2.85 -29.95 44.19
N GLU A 526 -2.72 -31.27 44.28
CA GLU A 526 -2.32 -32.26 43.27
C GLU A 526 -3.42 -32.79 42.30
N ALA A 527 -2.91 -33.41 41.22
CA ALA A 527 -3.38 -34.62 40.52
C ALA A 527 -4.75 -34.65 39.77
N ALA A 528 -4.69 -34.83 38.44
CA ALA A 528 -5.12 -36.06 37.72
C ALA A 528 -5.37 -35.77 36.21
N GLU A 529 -4.66 -36.48 35.32
CA GLU A 529 -4.96 -36.57 33.87
C GLU A 529 -6.15 -37.49 33.58
N PRO A 530 -6.87 -37.25 32.47
CA PRO A 530 -7.41 -38.31 31.62
C PRO A 530 -6.95 -38.20 30.15
N PRO A 531 -7.17 -39.25 29.32
CA PRO A 531 -6.19 -39.79 28.35
C PRO A 531 -6.19 -39.12 26.96
N PRO A 532 -5.19 -39.42 26.09
CA PRO A 532 -5.09 -38.84 24.75
C PRO A 532 -6.02 -39.56 23.76
N MET A 533 -6.78 -38.79 22.98
CA MET A 533 -7.49 -39.24 21.78
C MET A 533 -6.74 -38.76 20.52
N PRO A 534 -6.85 -39.50 19.40
CA PRO A 534 -5.81 -39.56 18.38
C PRO A 534 -5.83 -38.37 17.43
N MET A 535 -4.63 -38.03 16.94
CA MET A 535 -4.37 -37.09 15.86
C MET A 535 -5.18 -37.45 14.60
N PRO A 536 -5.91 -36.51 13.97
CA PRO A 536 -6.23 -36.63 12.56
C PRO A 536 -4.98 -36.31 11.75
N ALA A 537 -4.70 -37.19 10.80
CA ALA A 537 -3.62 -37.11 9.84
C ALA A 537 -3.53 -35.73 9.18
N THR A 538 -2.29 -35.33 8.96
CA THR A 538 -1.83 -34.29 8.04
C THR A 538 -2.74 -34.24 6.80
N LEU A 539 -3.56 -33.19 6.70
CA LEU A 539 -4.23 -32.83 5.45
C LEU A 539 -3.14 -32.55 4.39
N PRO A 540 -3.32 -33.03 3.15
CA PRO A 540 -2.39 -32.70 2.08
C PRO A 540 -2.43 -31.19 1.83
N PRO A 541 -1.32 -30.59 1.34
CA PRO A 541 -1.29 -29.16 1.05
C PRO A 541 -2.39 -28.79 0.04
N PRO A 542 -2.94 -27.55 0.10
CA PRO A 542 -3.91 -27.08 -0.87
C PRO A 542 -3.29 -27.20 -2.27
N SER A 543 -4.05 -27.82 -3.18
CA SER A 543 -3.63 -28.03 -4.56
C SER A 543 -3.25 -26.70 -5.20
N PRO A 544 -2.07 -26.59 -5.84
CA PRO A 544 -1.70 -25.39 -6.58
C PRO A 544 -2.70 -25.19 -7.73
N PHE A 545 -3.02 -23.92 -7.98
CA PHE A 545 -3.73 -23.48 -9.18
C PHE A 545 -3.14 -24.20 -10.40
N LYS A 546 -3.93 -25.02 -11.09
CA LYS A 546 -3.51 -25.61 -12.35
C LYS A 546 -3.40 -24.48 -13.37
N GLU A 547 -2.18 -24.24 -13.87
CA GLU A 547 -1.98 -23.55 -15.14
C GLU A 547 -2.88 -24.21 -16.19
N THR A 548 -3.84 -23.47 -16.72
CA THR A 548 -4.67 -23.90 -17.85
C THR A 548 -3.77 -23.98 -19.08
N VAL A 549 -3.28 -25.18 -19.37
CA VAL A 549 -2.60 -25.48 -20.63
C VAL A 549 -3.62 -25.32 -21.74
N PHE A 550 -3.43 -24.34 -22.61
CA PHE A 550 -4.27 -24.10 -23.79
C PHE A 550 -4.25 -25.35 -24.69
N TYR A 551 -5.32 -26.13 -24.68
CA TYR A 551 -5.59 -27.15 -25.69
C TYR A 551 -6.17 -26.47 -26.93
N GLU A 552 -5.70 -26.83 -28.12
CA GLU A 552 -6.29 -26.35 -29.37
C GLU A 552 -7.73 -26.88 -29.47
N PRO A 553 -8.76 -26.01 -29.50
CA PRO A 553 -10.16 -26.44 -29.45
C PRO A 553 -10.51 -27.31 -30.65
N LYS A 554 -11.34 -28.34 -30.45
CA LYS A 554 -11.75 -29.26 -31.52
C LYS A 554 -12.69 -28.62 -32.55
N GLU A 555 -13.48 -27.63 -32.13
CA GLU A 555 -14.43 -26.91 -32.98
C GLU A 555 -14.44 -25.41 -32.66
N TYR A 556 -14.46 -24.58 -33.70
CA TYR A 556 -14.55 -23.13 -33.58
C TYR A 556 -15.99 -22.70 -33.80
N SER A 557 -16.56 -21.98 -32.83
CA SER A 557 -17.94 -21.50 -32.88
C SER A 557 -18.03 -20.02 -32.53
N PRO A 558 -19.09 -19.31 -32.94
CA PRO A 558 -19.37 -17.95 -32.47
C PRO A 558 -19.46 -17.87 -30.94
N GLY A 559 -19.94 -18.93 -30.27
CA GLY A 559 -19.95 -19.02 -28.81
C GLY A 559 -18.54 -18.97 -28.20
N LEU A 560 -17.59 -19.69 -28.81
CA LEU A 560 -16.18 -19.66 -28.41
C LEU A 560 -15.51 -18.31 -28.73
N GLN A 561 -15.89 -17.64 -29.83
CA GLN A 561 -15.47 -16.26 -30.09
C GLN A 561 -15.98 -15.32 -29.00
N LEU A 562 -17.25 -15.39 -28.63
CA LEU A 562 -17.84 -14.57 -27.56
C LEU A 562 -17.14 -14.82 -26.22
N TYR A 563 -16.81 -16.08 -25.92
CA TYR A 563 -16.08 -16.50 -24.72
C TYR A 563 -14.73 -15.77 -24.59
N TRP A 564 -13.88 -15.87 -25.61
CA TRP A 564 -12.56 -15.24 -25.59
C TRP A 564 -12.59 -13.73 -25.77
N ALA A 565 -13.53 -13.19 -26.56
CA ALA A 565 -13.73 -11.75 -26.69
C ALA A 565 -14.14 -11.10 -25.37
N SER A 566 -14.93 -11.82 -24.54
CA SER A 566 -15.32 -11.37 -23.21
C SER A 566 -14.11 -11.24 -22.29
N TYR A 567 -13.23 -12.24 -22.28
CA TYR A 567 -11.96 -12.17 -21.53
C TYR A 567 -11.04 -11.05 -22.04
N ALA A 568 -10.89 -10.94 -23.36
CA ALA A 568 -10.04 -9.94 -24.03
C ALA A 568 -10.58 -8.50 -23.92
N ARG A 569 -11.78 -8.32 -23.36
CA ARG A 569 -12.46 -7.02 -23.19
C ARG A 569 -12.84 -6.34 -24.51
N SER A 570 -13.04 -7.11 -25.58
CA SER A 570 -13.31 -6.57 -26.92
C SER A 570 -14.81 -6.53 -27.23
N LEU A 571 -15.46 -5.41 -26.93
CA LEU A 571 -16.88 -5.22 -27.22
C LEU A 571 -17.25 -5.36 -28.72
N PRO A 572 -16.44 -4.86 -29.68
CA PRO A 572 -16.73 -5.08 -31.11
C PRO A 572 -16.76 -6.57 -31.49
N ASP A 573 -15.80 -7.37 -31.00
CA ASP A 573 -15.75 -8.81 -31.29
C ASP A 573 -16.86 -9.57 -30.58
N MET A 574 -17.28 -9.12 -29.38
CA MET A 574 -18.46 -9.65 -28.70
C MET A 574 -19.75 -9.35 -29.49
N ALA A 575 -19.92 -8.12 -29.98
CA ALA A 575 -21.07 -7.73 -30.79
C ALA A 575 -21.13 -8.49 -32.14
N GLU A 576 -19.98 -8.71 -32.77
CA GLU A 576 -19.85 -9.52 -33.98
C GLU A 576 -20.22 -10.98 -33.72
N ALA A 577 -19.70 -11.59 -32.65
CA ALA A 577 -20.05 -12.96 -32.27
C ALA A 577 -21.56 -13.12 -32.05
N LEU A 578 -22.20 -12.17 -31.36
CA LEU A 578 -23.66 -12.15 -31.19
C LEU A 578 -24.39 -12.02 -32.53
N ALA A 579 -23.90 -11.18 -33.46
CA ALA A 579 -24.46 -11.06 -34.80
C ALA A 579 -24.35 -12.38 -35.60
N HIS A 580 -23.28 -13.15 -35.39
CA HIS A 580 -23.09 -14.48 -35.97
C HIS A 580 -23.91 -15.60 -35.29
N GLY A 581 -24.65 -15.29 -34.23
CA GLY A 581 -25.54 -16.25 -33.56
C GLY A 581 -24.96 -16.90 -32.32
N ALA A 582 -23.90 -16.33 -31.74
CA ALA A 582 -23.39 -16.78 -30.45
C ALA A 582 -24.51 -16.72 -29.39
N GLU A 583 -24.67 -17.81 -28.65
CA GLU A 583 -25.54 -17.83 -27.47
C GLU A 583 -24.87 -17.05 -26.35
N VAL A 584 -25.58 -16.09 -25.76
CA VAL A 584 -25.02 -15.22 -24.69
C VAL A 584 -24.62 -16.05 -23.45
N ASN A 585 -25.36 -17.12 -23.20
CA ASN A 585 -25.15 -18.06 -22.10
C ASN A 585 -24.40 -19.33 -22.54
N TRP A 586 -23.65 -19.27 -23.64
CA TRP A 586 -22.85 -20.39 -24.14
C TRP A 586 -21.92 -20.93 -23.05
N VAL A 587 -21.67 -22.23 -23.07
CA VAL A 587 -20.91 -22.93 -22.03
C VAL A 587 -19.71 -23.61 -22.65
N ASN A 588 -18.52 -23.29 -22.16
CA ASN A 588 -17.30 -23.98 -22.59
C ASN A 588 -17.15 -25.32 -21.84
N THR A 589 -17.52 -26.43 -22.48
CA THR A 589 -17.40 -27.76 -21.88
C THR A 589 -15.95 -28.22 -21.69
N GLU A 590 -15.00 -27.61 -22.39
CA GLU A 590 -13.57 -27.92 -22.29
C GLU A 590 -12.86 -27.11 -21.18
N ASP A 591 -13.47 -26.01 -20.71
CA ASP A 591 -12.95 -25.13 -19.66
C ASP A 591 -13.97 -24.95 -18.53
N ASP A 592 -14.11 -25.99 -17.70
CA ASP A 592 -14.91 -25.97 -16.46
C ASP A 592 -16.36 -25.51 -16.63
N LYS A 593 -16.98 -25.65 -17.80
CA LYS A 593 -18.33 -25.13 -18.08
C LYS A 593 -18.48 -23.63 -17.80
N ARG A 594 -17.41 -22.85 -17.98
CA ARG A 594 -17.47 -21.39 -17.81
C ARG A 594 -18.30 -20.74 -18.92
N THR A 595 -18.90 -19.61 -18.59
CA THR A 595 -19.70 -18.80 -19.52
C THR A 595 -18.93 -17.55 -19.97
N PRO A 596 -19.33 -16.91 -21.08
CA PRO A 596 -18.80 -15.59 -21.46
C PRO A 596 -18.86 -14.56 -20.32
N LEU A 597 -19.90 -14.59 -19.48
CA LEU A 597 -20.02 -13.67 -18.35
C LEU A 597 -18.95 -13.95 -17.27
N ILE A 598 -18.64 -15.21 -16.99
CA ILE A 598 -17.53 -15.58 -16.09
C ILE A 598 -16.18 -15.16 -16.70
N MET A 599 -16.01 -15.29 -18.02
CA MET A 599 -14.80 -14.83 -18.69
C MET A 599 -14.65 -13.31 -18.70
N ALA A 600 -15.74 -12.54 -18.81
CA ALA A 600 -15.72 -11.09 -18.63
C ALA A 600 -15.27 -10.70 -17.21
N VAL A 601 -15.62 -11.50 -16.20
CA VAL A 601 -15.17 -11.32 -14.82
C VAL A 601 -13.68 -11.57 -14.67
N GLN A 602 -13.17 -12.66 -15.23
CA GLN A 602 -11.72 -12.96 -15.27
C GLN A 602 -10.94 -11.92 -16.06
N GLY A 603 -11.53 -11.45 -17.15
CA GLY A 603 -11.05 -10.31 -17.90
C GLY A 603 -11.04 -9.04 -17.07
N GLY A 604 -11.83 -8.89 -16.01
CA GLY A 604 -11.83 -7.69 -15.15
C GLY A 604 -12.47 -6.45 -15.78
N SER A 605 -13.27 -6.60 -16.85
CA SER A 605 -13.95 -5.46 -17.50
C SER A 605 -15.41 -5.37 -17.06
N LEU A 606 -15.70 -4.31 -16.30
CA LEU A 606 -17.06 -3.97 -15.86
C LEU A 606 -18.01 -3.74 -17.05
N VAL A 607 -17.49 -3.12 -18.12
CA VAL A 607 -18.28 -2.77 -19.32
C VAL A 607 -18.65 -4.02 -20.13
N THR A 608 -17.75 -5.00 -20.24
CA THR A 608 -18.08 -6.29 -20.89
C THR A 608 -19.12 -7.10 -20.11
N CYS A 609 -19.06 -7.07 -18.77
CA CYS A 609 -20.09 -7.67 -17.92
C CYS A 609 -21.44 -7.00 -18.18
N GLU A 610 -21.47 -5.67 -18.18
CA GLU A 610 -22.68 -4.89 -18.47
C GLU A 610 -23.25 -5.19 -19.86
N PHE A 611 -22.41 -5.29 -20.91
CA PHE A 611 -22.86 -5.63 -22.26
C PHE A 611 -23.55 -7.00 -22.33
N LEU A 612 -22.96 -8.02 -21.70
CA LEU A 612 -23.53 -9.37 -21.65
C LEU A 612 -24.86 -9.39 -20.88
N LEU A 613 -24.93 -8.70 -19.74
CA LEU A 613 -26.16 -8.57 -18.95
C LEU A 613 -27.26 -7.83 -19.72
N GLN A 614 -26.91 -6.80 -20.49
CA GLN A 614 -27.85 -6.14 -21.40
C GLN A 614 -28.31 -7.06 -22.54
N ASN A 615 -27.53 -8.06 -22.92
CA ASN A 615 -27.92 -9.12 -23.85
C ASN A 615 -28.47 -10.39 -23.18
N ALA A 616 -28.97 -10.28 -21.94
CA ALA A 616 -29.64 -11.36 -21.20
C ALA A 616 -28.74 -12.54 -20.78
N ALA A 617 -27.47 -12.25 -20.46
CA ALA A 617 -26.64 -13.18 -19.72
C ALA A 617 -27.23 -13.50 -18.34
N ASN A 618 -27.22 -14.77 -17.97
CA ASN A 618 -27.68 -15.24 -16.67
C ASN A 618 -26.62 -14.94 -15.61
N VAL A 619 -26.92 -13.96 -14.75
CA VAL A 619 -26.03 -13.53 -13.66
C VAL A 619 -25.75 -14.62 -12.62
N ASN A 620 -26.55 -15.69 -12.60
CA ASN A 620 -26.49 -16.79 -11.63
C ASN A 620 -26.02 -18.12 -12.24
N GLN A 621 -25.61 -18.16 -13.51
CA GLN A 621 -25.17 -19.42 -14.13
C GLN A 621 -23.82 -19.87 -13.56
N GLN A 622 -23.78 -21.09 -13.03
CA GLN A 622 -22.62 -21.65 -12.36
C GLN A 622 -21.73 -22.45 -13.31
N ASP A 623 -20.42 -22.44 -13.03
CA ASP A 623 -19.43 -23.31 -13.65
C ASP A 623 -19.47 -24.74 -13.07
N ALA A 624 -18.54 -25.60 -13.49
CA ALA A 624 -18.43 -26.99 -13.05
C ALA A 624 -18.09 -27.13 -11.55
N GLN A 625 -17.58 -26.07 -10.91
CA GLN A 625 -17.32 -26.02 -9.47
C GLN A 625 -18.50 -25.40 -8.69
N GLY A 626 -19.65 -25.16 -9.33
CA GLY A 626 -20.79 -24.52 -8.67
C GLY A 626 -20.59 -23.01 -8.44
N ARG A 627 -19.58 -22.37 -9.06
CA ARG A 627 -19.29 -20.95 -8.88
C ARG A 627 -19.94 -20.13 -9.99
N GLY A 628 -20.77 -19.16 -9.60
CA GLY A 628 -21.34 -18.17 -10.52
C GLY A 628 -20.45 -16.93 -10.68
N PRO A 629 -20.82 -15.97 -11.57
CA PRO A 629 -20.10 -14.70 -11.77
C PRO A 629 -19.79 -13.94 -10.48
N LEU A 630 -20.72 -13.92 -9.52
CA LEU A 630 -20.52 -13.28 -8.21
C LEU A 630 -19.38 -13.93 -7.41
N HIS A 631 -19.25 -15.27 -7.43
CA HIS A 631 -18.15 -15.97 -6.76
C HIS A 631 -16.81 -15.59 -7.39
N HIS A 632 -16.71 -15.65 -8.72
CA HIS A 632 -15.48 -15.28 -9.44
C HIS A 632 -15.08 -13.82 -9.17
N ALA A 633 -16.03 -12.89 -9.18
CA ALA A 633 -15.75 -11.47 -8.90
C ALA A 633 -15.29 -11.27 -7.45
N THR A 634 -15.85 -12.01 -6.49
CA THR A 634 -15.41 -11.99 -5.10
C THR A 634 -14.00 -12.56 -4.92
N ILE A 635 -13.70 -13.71 -5.53
CA ILE A 635 -12.37 -14.35 -5.45
C ILE A 635 -11.28 -13.43 -6.00
N LEU A 636 -11.56 -12.76 -7.12
CA LEU A 636 -10.63 -11.83 -7.77
C LEU A 636 -10.58 -10.45 -7.08
N GLY A 637 -11.46 -10.18 -6.11
CA GLY A 637 -11.51 -8.90 -5.42
C GLY A 637 -12.05 -7.74 -6.27
N HIS A 638 -12.80 -8.03 -7.34
CA HIS A 638 -13.34 -7.03 -8.26
C HIS A 638 -14.62 -6.38 -7.69
N THR A 639 -14.45 -5.45 -6.74
CA THR A 639 -15.55 -4.78 -6.01
C THR A 639 -16.62 -4.16 -6.93
N GLY A 640 -16.21 -3.55 -8.05
CA GLY A 640 -17.15 -2.98 -9.02
C GLY A 640 -18.04 -4.03 -9.71
N GLN A 641 -17.47 -5.19 -10.05
CA GLN A 641 -18.24 -6.29 -10.66
C GLN A 641 -19.18 -6.95 -9.64
N VAL A 642 -18.76 -7.08 -8.37
CA VAL A 642 -19.64 -7.51 -7.27
C VAL A 642 -20.85 -6.58 -7.14
N CYS A 643 -20.61 -5.26 -7.10
CA CYS A 643 -21.68 -4.25 -7.03
C CYS A 643 -22.65 -4.38 -8.21
N LEU A 644 -22.12 -4.52 -9.44
CA LEU A 644 -22.94 -4.70 -10.64
C LEU A 644 -23.80 -5.96 -10.58
N PHE A 645 -23.24 -7.10 -10.18
CA PHE A 645 -23.99 -8.37 -10.14
C PHE A 645 -25.08 -8.37 -9.08
N LEU A 646 -24.81 -7.83 -7.89
CA LEU A 646 -25.82 -7.67 -6.84
C LEU A 646 -26.98 -6.77 -7.30
N LYS A 647 -26.67 -5.65 -7.97
CA LYS A 647 -27.68 -4.77 -8.59
C LYS A 647 -28.54 -5.49 -9.64
N ARG A 648 -28.01 -6.54 -10.26
CA ARG A 648 -28.66 -7.33 -11.32
C ARG A 648 -29.32 -8.60 -10.78
N GLY A 649 -29.44 -8.75 -9.46
CA GLY A 649 -30.12 -9.87 -8.83
C GLY A 649 -29.28 -11.15 -8.74
N ALA A 650 -27.97 -11.01 -8.58
CA ALA A 650 -27.11 -12.15 -8.28
C ALA A 650 -27.46 -12.77 -6.91
N ASN A 651 -27.56 -14.08 -6.87
CA ASN A 651 -27.84 -14.84 -5.66
C ASN A 651 -26.57 -14.92 -4.80
N GLN A 652 -26.51 -14.04 -3.80
CA GLN A 652 -25.43 -13.97 -2.82
C GLN A 652 -25.41 -15.13 -1.81
N ASN A 653 -26.46 -15.95 -1.77
CA ASN A 653 -26.57 -17.13 -0.90
C ASN A 653 -26.24 -18.44 -1.64
N ALA A 654 -25.97 -18.38 -2.94
CA ALA A 654 -25.54 -19.56 -3.70
C ALA A 654 -24.21 -20.07 -3.12
N ALA A 655 -24.13 -21.38 -2.91
CA ALA A 655 -22.93 -22.05 -2.43
C ALA A 655 -22.28 -22.84 -3.57
N ASP A 656 -20.94 -22.86 -3.59
CA ASP A 656 -20.17 -23.70 -4.50
C ASP A 656 -20.09 -25.16 -3.99
N ILE A 657 -19.33 -26.01 -4.70
CA ILE A 657 -19.16 -27.43 -4.31
C ILE A 657 -18.47 -27.64 -2.95
N GLU A 658 -17.78 -26.62 -2.42
CA GLU A 658 -17.15 -26.62 -1.09
C GLU A 658 -18.06 -25.97 -0.03
N GLU A 659 -19.34 -25.74 -0.35
CA GLU A 659 -20.31 -25.03 0.48
C GLU A 659 -19.91 -23.57 0.78
N LYS A 660 -19.01 -22.98 -0.02
CA LYS A 660 -18.60 -21.58 0.16
C LYS A 660 -19.55 -20.64 -0.56
N THR A 661 -20.00 -19.62 0.17
CA THR A 661 -20.79 -18.52 -0.37
C THR A 661 -19.87 -17.36 -0.77
N PRO A 662 -20.32 -16.41 -1.60
CA PRO A 662 -19.58 -15.18 -1.86
C PRO A 662 -19.21 -14.45 -0.56
N LEU A 663 -20.08 -14.46 0.46
CA LEU A 663 -19.77 -13.80 1.73
C LEU A 663 -18.63 -14.51 2.49
N SER A 664 -18.63 -15.85 2.55
CA SER A 664 -17.53 -16.58 3.22
C SER A 664 -16.21 -16.39 2.47
N MET A 665 -16.22 -16.43 1.14
CA MET A 665 -15.05 -16.14 0.31
C MET A 665 -14.49 -14.72 0.54
N ALA A 666 -15.37 -13.71 0.60
CA ALA A 666 -14.96 -12.33 0.84
C ALA A 666 -14.33 -12.12 2.23
N VAL A 667 -14.84 -12.82 3.24
CA VAL A 667 -14.28 -12.82 4.60
C VAL A 667 -12.92 -13.53 4.63
N GLU A 668 -12.79 -14.69 3.99
CA GLU A 668 -11.52 -15.42 3.86
C GLU A 668 -10.46 -14.59 3.13
N ALA A 669 -10.86 -13.85 2.08
CA ALA A 669 -10.00 -12.95 1.32
C ALA A 669 -9.74 -11.59 2.01
N ALA A 670 -10.33 -11.34 3.19
CA ALA A 670 -10.23 -10.08 3.94
C ALA A 670 -10.61 -8.80 3.14
N ASN A 671 -11.51 -8.91 2.16
CA ASN A 671 -11.94 -7.78 1.33
C ASN A 671 -13.14 -7.05 1.96
N ALA A 672 -12.87 -6.03 2.77
CA ALA A 672 -13.87 -5.32 3.57
C ALA A 672 -14.98 -4.64 2.73
N ASP A 673 -14.65 -4.11 1.55
CA ASP A 673 -15.62 -3.44 0.69
C ASP A 673 -16.63 -4.44 0.12
N ILE A 674 -16.16 -5.61 -0.34
CA ILE A 674 -17.01 -6.70 -0.81
C ILE A 674 -17.87 -7.28 0.32
N VAL A 675 -17.30 -7.47 1.52
CA VAL A 675 -18.07 -7.89 2.70
C VAL A 675 -19.17 -6.89 3.02
N THR A 676 -18.91 -5.59 2.90
CA THR A 676 -19.90 -4.53 3.13
C THR A 676 -21.02 -4.60 2.10
N LEU A 677 -20.70 -4.70 0.81
CA LEU A 677 -21.70 -4.84 -0.26
C LEU A 677 -22.60 -6.06 -0.07
N LEU A 678 -22.01 -7.23 0.23
CA LEU A 678 -22.77 -8.48 0.43
C LEU A 678 -23.65 -8.44 1.69
N ARG A 679 -23.17 -7.86 2.79
CA ARG A 679 -23.99 -7.69 4.00
C ARG A 679 -25.14 -6.70 3.80
N LEU A 680 -24.90 -5.62 3.06
CA LEU A 680 -25.93 -4.64 2.72
C LEU A 680 -26.99 -5.24 1.80
N ALA A 681 -26.59 -5.99 0.77
CA ALA A 681 -27.52 -6.68 -0.11
C ALA A 681 -28.33 -7.73 0.63
N LYS A 682 -27.74 -8.46 1.58
CA LYS A 682 -28.46 -9.39 2.45
C LYS A 682 -29.48 -8.68 3.34
N MET A 683 -29.06 -7.61 4.03
CA MET A 683 -29.95 -6.82 4.87
C MET A 683 -31.13 -6.24 4.06
N ASN A 684 -30.87 -5.76 2.84
CA ASN A 684 -31.92 -5.20 1.98
C ASN A 684 -32.93 -6.26 1.53
N GLU A 685 -32.46 -7.47 1.22
CA GLU A 685 -33.33 -8.61 0.88
C GLU A 685 -34.20 -9.02 2.08
N GLU A 686 -33.62 -9.11 3.28
CA GLU A 686 -34.32 -9.40 4.53
C GLU A 686 -35.35 -8.31 4.88
N MET A 687 -35.02 -7.03 4.69
CA MET A 687 -35.94 -5.90 4.89
C MET A 687 -37.12 -5.95 3.90
N ARG A 688 -36.85 -6.28 2.63
CA ARG A 688 -37.88 -6.42 1.60
C ARG A 688 -38.83 -7.60 1.89
N GLU A 689 -38.30 -8.69 2.44
CA GLU A 689 -39.10 -9.85 2.87
C GLU A 689 -39.93 -9.56 4.14
N ALA A 690 -39.42 -8.72 5.04
CA ALA A 690 -40.09 -8.38 6.30
C ALA A 690 -41.17 -7.29 6.19
N GLU A 691 -41.00 -6.28 5.32
CA GLU A 691 -41.90 -5.11 5.28
C GLU A 691 -43.07 -5.21 4.28
N GLY A 692 -43.17 -6.30 3.50
CA GLY A 692 -44.20 -6.46 2.48
C GLY A 692 -44.09 -5.44 1.33
N PRO A 693 -44.85 -5.59 0.23
CA PRO A 693 -44.61 -4.90 -1.04
C PRO A 693 -44.88 -3.37 -1.06
N TYR A 694 -45.12 -2.72 0.08
CA TYR A 694 -45.53 -1.31 0.14
C TYR A 694 -44.63 -0.38 1.00
N SER A 695 -43.51 -0.86 1.55
CA SER A 695 -42.57 0.01 2.27
C SER A 695 -41.42 0.48 1.38
N GLN A 696 -41.25 1.81 1.26
CA GLN A 696 -40.25 2.45 0.38
C GLN A 696 -39.04 3.05 1.13
N SER A 697 -39.04 3.04 2.47
CA SER A 697 -38.06 3.83 3.26
C SER A 697 -36.69 3.16 3.45
N GLY A 698 -36.60 1.83 3.36
CA GLY A 698 -35.31 1.11 3.46
C GLY A 698 -34.48 1.12 2.16
N ASP A 699 -35.15 1.33 1.02
CA ASP A 699 -34.58 1.17 -0.32
C ASP A 699 -33.67 2.35 -0.73
N GLU A 700 -33.94 3.57 -0.24
CA GLU A 700 -33.16 4.76 -0.61
C GLU A 700 -31.69 4.68 -0.14
N THR A 701 -31.45 4.22 1.10
CA THR A 701 -30.07 4.12 1.63
C THR A 701 -29.29 3.01 0.92
N TYR A 702 -29.93 1.89 0.62
CA TYR A 702 -29.32 0.81 -0.16
C TYR A 702 -28.94 1.29 -1.57
N GLN A 703 -29.88 1.96 -2.24
CA GLN A 703 -29.69 2.46 -3.59
C GLN A 703 -28.59 3.53 -3.67
N ASP A 704 -28.53 4.44 -2.69
CA ASP A 704 -27.50 5.48 -2.60
C ASP A 704 -26.09 4.89 -2.43
N ILE A 705 -25.93 3.90 -1.54
CA ILE A 705 -24.63 3.23 -1.31
C ILE A 705 -24.18 2.51 -2.58
N PHE A 706 -25.08 1.75 -3.21
CA PHE A 706 -24.77 1.06 -4.45
C PHE A 706 -24.44 2.07 -5.57
N GLN A 707 -25.12 3.21 -5.62
CA GLN A 707 -24.82 4.27 -6.57
C GLN A 707 -23.42 4.88 -6.36
N ASP A 708 -22.98 5.06 -5.11
CA ASP A 708 -21.63 5.53 -4.79
C ASP A 708 -20.54 4.53 -5.22
N PHE A 709 -20.72 3.23 -4.93
CA PHE A 709 -19.80 2.18 -5.38
C PHE A 709 -19.75 2.05 -6.90
N THR A 710 -20.90 2.17 -7.55
CA THR A 710 -21.06 2.21 -9.02
C THR A 710 -20.28 3.39 -9.60
N GLN A 711 -20.46 4.59 -9.07
CA GLN A 711 -19.71 5.77 -9.50
C GLN A 711 -18.20 5.62 -9.27
N MET A 712 -17.78 5.00 -8.17
CA MET A 712 -16.37 4.77 -7.88
C MET A 712 -15.78 3.73 -8.83
N ALA A 713 -16.46 2.61 -9.06
CA ALA A 713 -16.03 1.56 -9.98
C ALA A 713 -15.92 2.06 -11.43
N SER A 714 -16.82 2.94 -11.84
CA SER A 714 -16.78 3.54 -13.16
C SER A 714 -15.78 4.69 -13.27
N ASN A 715 -15.82 5.69 -12.39
CA ASN A 715 -15.05 6.91 -12.63
C ASN A 715 -13.68 6.92 -11.94
N ASP A 716 -13.49 6.12 -10.89
CA ASP A 716 -12.28 6.11 -10.06
C ASP A 716 -11.93 4.67 -9.58
N PRO A 717 -11.74 3.68 -10.48
CA PRO A 717 -11.60 2.28 -10.10
C PRO A 717 -10.44 2.02 -9.12
N ASP A 718 -9.37 2.82 -9.18
CA ASP A 718 -8.21 2.71 -8.27
C ASP A 718 -8.58 2.94 -6.79
N LYS A 719 -9.63 3.71 -6.52
CA LYS A 719 -10.09 3.94 -5.14
C LYS A 719 -10.66 2.68 -4.49
N LEU A 720 -11.07 1.68 -5.29
CA LEU A 720 -11.52 0.36 -4.85
C LEU A 720 -10.39 -0.66 -4.80
N ASN A 721 -9.21 -0.36 -5.39
CA ASN A 721 -8.04 -1.24 -5.42
C ASN A 721 -7.06 -1.04 -4.24
N ARG A 722 -7.53 -0.51 -3.09
CA ARG A 722 -6.68 -0.09 -1.96
C ARG A 722 -5.76 -1.16 -1.35
N TYR A 723 -5.93 -2.43 -1.74
CA TYR A 723 -5.17 -3.55 -1.18
C TYR A 723 -4.18 -4.22 -2.15
N GLN A 724 -3.98 -3.69 -3.37
CA GLN A 724 -2.98 -4.26 -4.30
C GLN A 724 -1.57 -3.64 -4.16
N HIS A 725 -1.40 -2.56 -3.40
CA HIS A 725 -0.08 -1.98 -3.11
C HIS A 725 0.30 -2.14 -1.64
N TYR A 726 0.77 -3.34 -1.27
CA TYR A 726 1.68 -3.47 -0.14
C TYR A 726 3.10 -3.32 -0.69
N ASP A 727 3.68 -2.13 -0.54
CA ASP A 727 5.09 -1.88 -0.83
C ASP A 727 5.92 -2.36 0.39
N PRO A 728 6.71 -3.43 0.28
CA PRO A 728 7.51 -3.94 1.40
C PRO A 728 8.73 -3.05 1.71
N GLN A 729 8.92 -1.91 1.03
CA GLN A 729 10.10 -1.05 1.18
C GLN A 729 9.86 0.33 1.81
N ARG A 730 8.74 0.57 2.52
CA ARG A 730 8.64 1.76 3.39
C ARG A 730 8.69 1.37 4.88
N PRO A 731 9.63 1.95 5.65
CA PRO A 731 9.91 1.55 7.02
C PRO A 731 8.75 1.76 7.99
#